data_AF-A0A5J4W3R4-F1
#
_entry.id   AF-A0A5J4W3R4-F1
#
_cell.length_a   1.000
_cell.length_b   1.000
_cell.length_c   1.000
_cell.angle_alpha   90.00
_cell.angle_beta   90.00
_cell.angle_gamma   90.00
#
_symmetry.space_group_name_H-M   'P 1'
#
loop_
_entity.id
_entity.type
_entity.pdbx_description
1 polymer ?
#
loop_
_entity_poly.entity_id
_entity_poly.type
_entity_poly.pdbx_seq_one_letter_code
_entity_poly.pdbx_strand_id
1 'polypeptide(L)'
;MGKINQEIWKKVAEILSAERNFPKQTSNDDEWTIEQVNIFFDESFQGSTSNVNGSIKYLIPGSDIVSYTLNQSIPSDFDLRYINQIEARKEENQTISEVLGNETVTNELKAFIVGLYHTEQVIINSTQGGNRKKITITGYGARIIKRVKFSGGSEYEGKGLFIINVGNDIKSDIIIENIEMLQWKGGCIKSEGGNSITLQYCIFNGGGAIIHNNDVNLEITLCEFKGDGQNAIMDSFITATKGIINIINSSFQQGSFFGQDKGCIVCKDNCQQCLIEGNEFNSRKLESESAYISITSSQCTLLSVKGSLSKRTIFSGLGINDSLSGYFVKSIAAKIDISFTDFTYATFIDNGNALFIVDSQQSYNSNIIREVSISDCIFKYLRGQENCGSIIIDMQTQFTISFSQNFFSENIGIKVSDVLIIANNETDMTISNFTNSFSDSLKPHIQITQGLISTFYNLTLFKAYKYVTINESKEKSYQRIIDAINDLNNDTTSLLYYPRTIYILDEAWNESIENIYLDNSLVIKSGLQYDIIGKRIQPLWTTESNSSIIDLISGDLTLENIQFKGGTGEEDKPMKSINFAQQNSVNNLRIEIILINPQHNENIFIDETIVWDQIHIKAEVEEGTTMFRDNEELENAAIIQMTPNSITPTTVQNVMMNVSSGFFVIQKSKIAILTLQNIIFISNGTIQQNGSSLLLINSCSFHTFDDKFKSNSFVSALQGQLKIAQCQIGTNSITYMRNSAIQAFSLCTDIKISKSNFTNLHSQIEDQEISSACIVIIVGDSTHVSINECFFHYSIDSGNDNTISSGAILIISEVISTKPNTSSSSFLSQNLPFTSFFKTKEHNNENVGDVSITNCHFSECSGNNVGGIFFGENVIPISAQNNTFTNNSYTSQIVNGSADIFFSSKILLDQSGGIVEDKNAKIFHVEDKLEQLQKVAKLLILQLILQLILQIVDPPVDPPIDPPVDPPIDPPVDPPVDPGKGEDEKKNKHISIGAIIGIVVGVLMLITVIIIIVFVIIVQKDV
;
A
#
# COMPACT_ATOMS: atom_id res chain seq x y z
N MET A 1 -35.22 -4.93 -8.67
CA MET A 1 -34.78 -5.81 -7.56
C MET A 1 -35.79 -5.88 -6.41
N GLY A 2 -36.12 -4.79 -5.69
CA GLY A 2 -36.82 -4.84 -4.38
C GLY A 2 -38.04 -5.76 -4.18
N LYS A 3 -38.86 -6.05 -5.21
CA LYS A 3 -39.99 -7.00 -5.07
C LYS A 3 -39.58 -8.48 -5.02
N ILE A 4 -38.44 -8.85 -5.60
CA ILE A 4 -38.00 -10.27 -5.68
C ILE A 4 -37.53 -10.75 -4.30
N ASN A 5 -36.77 -9.93 -3.57
CA ASN A 5 -36.29 -10.27 -2.24
C ASN A 5 -37.44 -10.54 -1.25
N GLN A 6 -38.55 -9.79 -1.33
CA GLN A 6 -39.70 -9.99 -0.43
C GLN A 6 -40.35 -11.37 -0.57
N GLU A 7 -40.41 -11.93 -1.79
CA GLU A 7 -41.03 -13.23 -2.03
C GLU A 7 -40.10 -14.39 -1.62
N ILE A 8 -38.78 -14.21 -1.73
CA ILE A 8 -37.77 -15.13 -1.19
C ILE A 8 -37.85 -15.18 0.34
N TRP A 9 -37.78 -14.02 1.00
CA TRP A 9 -37.86 -13.93 2.47
C TRP A 9 -39.15 -14.53 3.05
N LYS A 10 -40.29 -14.37 2.36
CA LYS A 10 -41.55 -14.98 2.79
C LYS A 10 -41.47 -16.51 2.81
N LYS A 11 -40.87 -17.14 1.79
CA LYS A 11 -40.70 -18.60 1.74
C LYS A 11 -39.71 -19.11 2.79
N VAL A 12 -38.63 -18.38 3.07
CA VAL A 12 -37.69 -18.73 4.15
C VAL A 12 -38.39 -18.73 5.51
N ALA A 13 -39.21 -17.72 5.80
CA ALA A 13 -40.01 -17.65 7.03
C ALA A 13 -41.07 -18.77 7.12
N GLU A 14 -41.74 -19.11 6.01
CA GLU A 14 -42.69 -20.23 5.96
C GLU A 14 -41.99 -21.58 6.24
N ILE A 15 -40.79 -21.83 5.70
CA ILE A 15 -39.99 -23.05 5.94
C ILE A 15 -39.55 -23.16 7.40
N LEU A 16 -38.96 -22.10 7.98
CA LEU A 16 -38.49 -22.08 9.37
C LEU A 16 -39.63 -22.29 10.39
N SER A 17 -40.89 -22.07 10.00
CA SER A 17 -42.05 -22.31 10.87
C SER A 17 -42.53 -23.77 10.93
N ALA A 18 -42.05 -24.64 10.04
CA ALA A 18 -42.65 -25.95 9.79
C ALA A 18 -42.04 -27.10 10.63
N GLU A 19 -40.73 -27.06 10.89
CA GLU A 19 -39.99 -28.23 11.41
C GLU A 19 -39.91 -28.28 12.95
N ARG A 20 -40.97 -28.81 13.56
CA ARG A 20 -40.95 -29.22 14.98
C ARG A 20 -40.15 -30.52 15.18
N ASN A 21 -38.81 -30.47 15.17
CA ASN A 21 -37.94 -31.46 15.86
C ASN A 21 -36.44 -31.07 15.83
N PHE A 22 -36.06 -29.99 16.51
CA PHE A 22 -34.68 -29.80 16.96
C PHE A 22 -34.57 -30.08 18.47
N PRO A 23 -33.52 -30.79 18.94
CA PRO A 23 -33.31 -31.02 20.37
C PRO A 23 -32.93 -29.70 21.07
N LYS A 24 -33.71 -29.30 22.07
CA LYS A 24 -33.40 -28.11 22.89
C LYS A 24 -32.16 -28.34 23.73
N GLN A 25 -31.10 -27.58 23.50
CA GLN A 25 -30.08 -27.34 24.52
C GLN A 25 -29.52 -25.91 24.44
N THR A 26 -29.29 -25.33 25.62
CA THR A 26 -28.64 -24.03 25.89
C THR A 26 -29.11 -22.83 25.06
N SER A 27 -30.05 -22.07 25.62
CA SER A 27 -30.29 -20.67 25.27
C SER A 27 -29.16 -19.77 25.74
N ASN A 28 -28.67 -18.90 24.86
CA ASN A 28 -28.79 -17.45 24.99
C ASN A 28 -28.63 -16.84 23.59
N ASP A 29 -29.21 -15.67 23.37
CA ASP A 29 -29.29 -15.05 22.04
C ASP A 29 -27.97 -14.40 21.64
N ASP A 30 -27.63 -14.52 20.36
CA ASP A 30 -27.17 -13.39 19.55
C ASP A 30 -27.79 -13.57 18.14
N GLU A 31 -28.61 -12.61 17.71
CA GLU A 31 -29.22 -12.63 16.38
C GLU A 31 -28.14 -12.35 15.32
N TRP A 32 -28.01 -13.24 14.33
CA TRP A 32 -27.01 -13.08 13.28
C TRP A 32 -27.22 -11.78 12.50
N THR A 33 -26.19 -10.95 12.44
CA THR A 33 -26.22 -9.72 11.66
C THR A 33 -26.35 -10.02 10.17
N ILE A 34 -26.84 -9.06 9.37
CA ILE A 34 -26.90 -9.18 7.90
C ILE A 34 -25.51 -9.49 7.32
N GLU A 35 -24.45 -8.98 7.96
CA GLU A 35 -23.06 -9.23 7.59
C GLU A 35 -22.62 -10.66 7.91
N GLN A 36 -22.95 -11.19 9.09
CA GLN A 36 -22.72 -12.60 9.44
C GLN A 36 -23.51 -13.57 8.55
N VAL A 37 -24.75 -13.23 8.19
CA VAL A 37 -25.56 -14.00 7.23
C VAL A 37 -24.92 -13.99 5.84
N ASN A 38 -24.39 -12.86 5.38
CA ASN A 38 -23.68 -12.77 4.11
C ASN A 38 -22.36 -13.56 4.13
N ILE A 39 -21.54 -13.42 5.19
CA ILE A 39 -20.30 -14.19 5.38
C ILE A 39 -20.61 -15.69 5.38
N PHE A 40 -21.62 -16.14 6.13
CA PHE A 40 -22.02 -17.54 6.14
C PHE A 40 -22.51 -18.03 4.77
N PHE A 41 -23.19 -17.19 3.97
CA PHE A 41 -23.50 -17.54 2.59
C PHE A 41 -22.24 -17.66 1.73
N ASP A 42 -21.35 -16.67 1.75
CA ASP A 42 -20.11 -16.66 0.96
C ASP A 42 -19.16 -17.83 1.33
N GLU A 43 -19.08 -18.19 2.60
CA GLU A 43 -18.38 -19.39 3.10
C GLU A 43 -19.09 -20.68 2.66
N SER A 44 -20.42 -20.77 2.83
CA SER A 44 -21.22 -21.94 2.40
C SER A 44 -21.26 -22.15 0.88
N PHE A 45 -20.87 -21.15 0.08
CA PHE A 45 -20.74 -21.27 -1.37
C PHE A 45 -19.34 -21.73 -1.85
N GLN A 46 -18.37 -21.90 -0.94
CA GLN A 46 -17.10 -22.54 -1.28
C GLN A 46 -17.30 -24.04 -1.57
N GLY A 47 -16.84 -24.51 -2.73
CA GLY A 47 -16.85 -25.93 -3.12
C GLY A 47 -18.08 -26.42 -3.91
N SER A 48 -19.12 -25.60 -4.13
CA SER A 48 -20.31 -26.03 -4.89
C SER A 48 -20.12 -25.98 -6.42
N THR A 49 -20.38 -27.11 -7.09
CA THR A 49 -20.42 -27.33 -8.56
C THR A 49 -21.83 -27.66 -9.04
N SER A 50 -22.09 -27.53 -10.35
CA SER A 50 -23.41 -27.81 -10.95
C SER A 50 -23.29 -28.62 -12.24
N ASN A 51 -23.86 -29.82 -12.23
CA ASN A 51 -24.01 -30.67 -13.42
C ASN A 51 -25.49 -30.72 -13.82
N VAL A 52 -25.76 -30.37 -15.09
CA VAL A 52 -27.05 -30.37 -15.81
C VAL A 52 -28.04 -29.25 -15.41
N ASN A 53 -28.41 -28.45 -16.42
CA ASN A 53 -29.47 -27.44 -16.51
C ASN A 53 -30.22 -27.00 -15.24
N GLY A 54 -29.90 -25.79 -14.76
CA GLY A 54 -30.87 -24.92 -14.07
C GLY A 54 -31.03 -25.09 -12.55
N SER A 55 -30.31 -26.02 -11.92
CA SER A 55 -30.35 -26.23 -10.47
C SER A 55 -29.00 -26.06 -9.79
N ILE A 56 -28.88 -25.07 -8.90
CA ILE A 56 -27.85 -25.05 -7.87
C ILE A 56 -28.23 -26.09 -6.81
N LYS A 57 -27.32 -27.02 -6.52
CA LYS A 57 -27.41 -27.93 -5.37
C LYS A 57 -26.56 -27.39 -4.22
N TYR A 58 -27.04 -27.64 -3.02
CA TYR A 58 -26.37 -27.31 -1.76
C TYR A 58 -26.03 -28.62 -1.02
N LEU A 59 -24.92 -28.63 -0.29
CA LEU A 59 -24.57 -29.67 0.66
C LEU A 59 -24.42 -29.01 2.04
N ILE A 60 -25.23 -29.42 3.02
CA ILE A 60 -25.12 -28.91 4.39
C ILE A 60 -24.19 -29.86 5.17
N PRO A 61 -23.08 -29.37 5.77
CA PRO A 61 -22.21 -30.19 6.60
C PRO A 61 -23.01 -30.84 7.74
N GLY A 62 -23.02 -32.18 7.78
CA GLY A 62 -23.68 -32.96 8.84
C GLY A 62 -25.03 -33.60 8.48
N SER A 63 -25.51 -33.56 7.23
CA SER A 63 -26.67 -34.37 6.82
C SER A 63 -26.55 -34.97 5.41
N ASP A 64 -26.60 -36.30 5.30
CA ASP A 64 -26.33 -37.04 4.05
C ASP A 64 -27.50 -37.09 3.05
N ILE A 65 -28.68 -36.53 3.36
CA ILE A 65 -29.95 -37.01 2.77
C ILE A 65 -30.79 -35.94 2.03
N VAL A 66 -30.60 -34.63 2.23
CA VAL A 66 -31.52 -33.60 1.68
C VAL A 66 -30.82 -32.58 0.78
N SER A 67 -30.99 -32.72 -0.55
CA SER A 67 -30.59 -31.69 -1.52
C SER A 67 -31.78 -30.81 -1.93
N TYR A 68 -31.76 -29.53 -1.55
CA TYR A 68 -32.72 -28.55 -2.04
C TYR A 68 -32.35 -28.05 -3.45
N THR A 69 -33.37 -27.64 -4.23
CA THR A 69 -33.22 -27.15 -5.60
C THR A 69 -33.81 -25.75 -5.72
N LEU A 70 -32.95 -24.75 -5.90
CA LEU A 70 -33.38 -23.36 -6.10
C LEU A 70 -33.57 -23.07 -7.60
N ASN A 71 -34.76 -23.37 -8.11
CA ASN A 71 -35.13 -23.09 -9.50
C ASN A 71 -35.17 -21.57 -9.76
N GLN A 72 -34.10 -21.01 -10.31
CA GLN A 72 -34.15 -19.68 -10.93
C GLN A 72 -34.81 -19.79 -12.31
N SER A 73 -35.86 -18.99 -12.55
CA SER A 73 -36.57 -18.98 -13.83
C SER A 73 -35.81 -18.18 -14.89
N ILE A 74 -34.77 -18.79 -15.47
CA ILE A 74 -34.04 -18.23 -16.62
C ILE A 74 -34.98 -18.25 -17.85
N PRO A 75 -35.11 -17.16 -18.62
CA PRO A 75 -35.86 -17.14 -19.87
C PRO A 75 -35.30 -18.17 -20.88
N SER A 76 -36.19 -18.85 -21.61
CA SER A 76 -35.81 -19.92 -22.54
C SER A 76 -34.95 -19.47 -23.74
N ASP A 77 -34.81 -18.16 -23.95
CA ASP A 77 -33.98 -17.55 -25.00
C ASP A 77 -32.73 -16.84 -24.46
N PHE A 78 -32.38 -17.03 -23.19
CA PHE A 78 -31.17 -16.52 -22.54
C PHE A 78 -30.27 -17.67 -22.09
N ASP A 79 -29.00 -17.69 -22.52
CA ASP A 79 -28.01 -18.67 -22.07
C ASP A 79 -27.09 -18.11 -20.99
N LEU A 80 -26.81 -18.91 -19.96
CA LEU A 80 -25.98 -18.56 -18.80
C LEU A 80 -24.88 -19.62 -18.65
N ARG A 81 -23.61 -19.21 -18.83
CA ARG A 81 -22.47 -20.13 -18.82
C ARG A 81 -21.39 -19.68 -17.85
N TYR A 82 -20.71 -20.66 -17.27
CA TYR A 82 -19.51 -20.48 -16.47
C TYR A 82 -18.34 -21.20 -17.17
N ILE A 83 -17.15 -20.62 -17.08
CA ILE A 83 -15.92 -21.07 -17.73
C ILE A 83 -14.82 -21.13 -16.67
N ASN A 84 -14.06 -22.23 -16.64
CA ASN A 84 -13.02 -22.49 -15.64
C ASN A 84 -11.85 -23.23 -16.30
N GLN A 85 -10.70 -22.56 -16.42
CA GLN A 85 -9.52 -23.12 -17.09
C GLN A 85 -8.60 -23.92 -16.13
N ILE A 86 -8.85 -23.89 -14.82
CA ILE A 86 -7.94 -24.42 -13.79
C ILE A 86 -8.27 -25.88 -13.43
N GLU A 87 -9.53 -26.30 -13.46
CA GLU A 87 -9.92 -27.67 -13.13
C GLU A 87 -10.01 -28.57 -14.37
N ALA A 88 -9.05 -29.49 -14.53
CA ALA A 88 -8.98 -30.46 -15.63
C ALA A 88 -10.03 -31.60 -15.53
N ARG A 89 -11.27 -31.28 -15.13
CA ARG A 89 -12.42 -32.19 -15.15
C ARG A 89 -13.02 -32.20 -16.57
N LYS A 90 -13.47 -33.37 -17.03
CA LYS A 90 -13.89 -33.59 -18.44
C LYS A 90 -15.28 -33.06 -18.81
N GLU A 91 -15.92 -32.27 -17.94
CA GLU A 91 -17.35 -31.91 -18.06
C GLU A 91 -17.63 -30.40 -17.92
N GLU A 92 -16.63 -29.58 -17.60
CA GLU A 92 -16.77 -28.10 -17.54
C GLU A 92 -16.28 -27.46 -18.86
N ASN A 93 -16.83 -26.30 -19.24
CA ASN A 93 -16.32 -25.54 -20.39
C ASN A 93 -14.99 -24.90 -20.00
N GLN A 94 -13.93 -25.20 -20.77
CA GLN A 94 -12.58 -24.71 -20.47
C GLN A 94 -12.27 -23.40 -21.21
N THR A 95 -13.06 -23.07 -22.23
CA THR A 95 -12.88 -21.88 -23.09
C THR A 95 -14.16 -21.07 -23.31
N ILE A 96 -13.99 -19.79 -23.62
CA ILE A 96 -15.03 -18.88 -24.10
C ILE A 96 -15.49 -19.30 -25.50
N SER A 97 -14.58 -19.81 -26.33
CA SER A 97 -14.87 -20.29 -27.70
C SER A 97 -15.84 -21.48 -27.74
N GLU A 98 -15.71 -22.44 -26.82
CA GLU A 98 -16.70 -23.53 -26.63
C GLU A 98 -18.07 -22.98 -26.23
N VAL A 99 -18.10 -22.02 -25.29
CA VAL A 99 -19.32 -21.37 -24.79
C VAL A 99 -20.02 -20.50 -25.84
N LEU A 100 -19.26 -19.85 -26.73
CA LEU A 100 -19.80 -19.14 -27.87
C LEU A 100 -20.52 -20.11 -28.81
N GLY A 101 -19.82 -21.16 -29.25
CA GLY A 101 -20.39 -22.30 -29.99
C GLY A 101 -21.03 -21.97 -31.34
N ASN A 102 -21.40 -23.02 -32.07
CA ASN A 102 -21.84 -22.93 -33.47
C ASN A 102 -23.38 -22.90 -33.64
N GLU A 103 -24.16 -23.21 -32.59
CA GLU A 103 -25.61 -23.39 -32.67
C GLU A 103 -26.38 -22.39 -31.80
N THR A 104 -27.56 -22.00 -32.27
CA THR A 104 -28.20 -20.72 -31.92
C THR A 104 -29.58 -20.93 -31.30
N VAL A 105 -29.64 -21.71 -30.23
CA VAL A 105 -30.90 -22.02 -29.52
C VAL A 105 -31.42 -20.82 -28.71
N THR A 106 -30.53 -19.88 -28.33
CA THR A 106 -30.84 -18.68 -27.54
C THR A 106 -30.59 -17.38 -28.31
N ASN A 107 -31.33 -16.32 -27.95
CA ASN A 107 -31.12 -14.96 -28.43
C ASN A 107 -29.94 -14.27 -27.74
N GLU A 108 -29.71 -14.56 -26.46
CA GLU A 108 -28.68 -13.94 -25.64
C GLU A 108 -27.75 -14.98 -24.98
N LEU A 109 -26.53 -14.56 -24.65
CA LEU A 109 -25.55 -15.33 -23.87
C LEU A 109 -24.85 -14.40 -22.87
N LYS A 110 -24.78 -14.80 -21.59
CA LYS A 110 -23.82 -14.26 -20.63
C LYS A 110 -22.86 -15.34 -20.13
N ALA A 111 -21.58 -15.13 -20.41
CA ALA A 111 -20.47 -16.03 -20.09
C ALA A 111 -19.62 -15.46 -18.95
N PHE A 112 -19.61 -16.15 -17.82
CA PHE A 112 -18.85 -15.81 -16.62
C PHE A 112 -17.52 -16.58 -16.60
N ILE A 113 -16.41 -15.84 -16.65
CA ILE A 113 -15.06 -16.41 -16.47
C ILE A 113 -14.81 -16.53 -14.96
N VAL A 114 -14.44 -17.73 -14.49
CA VAL A 114 -14.25 -18.06 -13.07
C VAL A 114 -12.81 -18.49 -12.84
N GLY A 115 -12.21 -18.04 -11.73
CA GLY A 115 -10.80 -18.22 -11.42
C GLY A 115 -10.11 -16.87 -11.17
N LEU A 116 -8.78 -16.84 -11.17
CA LEU A 116 -8.01 -15.58 -11.12
C LEU A 116 -7.39 -15.21 -12.49
N TYR A 117 -7.16 -16.22 -13.34
CA TYR A 117 -6.48 -16.10 -14.63
C TYR A 117 -7.25 -16.88 -15.70
N HIS A 118 -7.25 -16.37 -16.93
CA HIS A 118 -7.74 -17.04 -18.14
C HIS A 118 -6.85 -16.66 -19.33
N THR A 119 -6.56 -17.62 -20.21
CA THR A 119 -5.65 -17.41 -21.35
C THR A 119 -6.23 -18.04 -22.62
N GLU A 120 -6.67 -17.19 -23.55
CA GLU A 120 -7.39 -17.58 -24.77
C GLU A 120 -7.38 -16.44 -25.80
N GLN A 121 -7.43 -16.76 -27.10
CA GLN A 121 -7.81 -15.81 -28.15
C GLN A 121 -9.23 -16.14 -28.63
N VAL A 122 -10.15 -15.20 -28.43
CA VAL A 122 -11.58 -15.39 -28.68
C VAL A 122 -11.96 -14.75 -30.01
N ILE A 123 -12.58 -15.54 -30.89
CA ILE A 123 -13.12 -15.05 -32.15
C ILE A 123 -14.65 -15.12 -32.09
N ILE A 124 -15.30 -13.97 -32.28
CA ILE A 124 -16.75 -13.87 -32.41
C ILE A 124 -17.05 -13.67 -33.90
N ASN A 125 -17.64 -14.66 -34.54
CA ASN A 125 -18.00 -14.69 -35.97
C ASN A 125 -19.35 -15.42 -36.16
N SER A 126 -19.91 -15.45 -37.37
CA SER A 126 -21.20 -16.13 -37.65
C SER A 126 -21.23 -17.62 -37.30
N THR A 127 -20.09 -18.28 -37.14
CA THR A 127 -19.97 -19.67 -36.67
C THR A 127 -19.59 -19.81 -35.18
N GLN A 128 -19.32 -18.71 -34.49
CA GLN A 128 -18.94 -18.66 -33.06
C GLN A 128 -19.75 -17.57 -32.36
N GLY A 129 -20.96 -17.94 -31.95
CA GLY A 129 -21.93 -17.11 -31.25
C GLY A 129 -22.60 -15.97 -32.03
N GLY A 130 -22.09 -15.61 -33.22
CA GLY A 130 -22.43 -14.36 -33.93
C GLY A 130 -23.86 -14.15 -34.41
N ASN A 131 -24.70 -15.19 -34.38
CA ASN A 131 -26.14 -15.06 -34.72
C ASN A 131 -27.01 -14.75 -33.47
N ARG A 132 -26.42 -14.71 -32.26
CA ARG A 132 -27.10 -14.19 -31.07
C ARG A 132 -27.27 -12.68 -31.20
N LYS A 133 -28.36 -12.14 -30.64
CA LYS A 133 -28.61 -10.69 -30.58
C LYS A 133 -27.65 -10.01 -29.61
N LYS A 134 -27.24 -10.70 -28.54
CA LYS A 134 -26.39 -10.14 -27.49
C LYS A 134 -25.44 -11.19 -26.92
N ILE A 135 -24.21 -10.77 -26.68
CA ILE A 135 -23.16 -11.56 -26.03
C ILE A 135 -22.56 -10.71 -24.92
N THR A 136 -22.43 -11.27 -23.71
CA THR A 136 -21.79 -10.61 -22.57
C THR A 136 -20.72 -11.52 -21.99
N ILE A 137 -19.47 -11.07 -21.98
CA ILE A 137 -18.32 -11.76 -21.37
C ILE A 137 -17.98 -11.01 -20.09
N THR A 138 -18.03 -11.69 -18.94
CA THR A 138 -17.86 -11.07 -17.61
C THR A 138 -16.82 -11.79 -16.76
N GLY A 139 -15.97 -11.03 -16.09
CA GLY A 139 -15.05 -11.58 -15.09
C GLY A 139 -15.74 -11.79 -13.74
N TYR A 140 -15.56 -12.96 -13.13
CA TYR A 140 -16.10 -13.31 -11.81
C TYR A 140 -14.99 -13.84 -10.88
N GLY A 141 -13.97 -13.01 -10.70
CA GLY A 141 -12.69 -13.37 -10.09
C GLY A 141 -12.82 -13.87 -8.66
N ALA A 142 -12.40 -15.11 -8.43
CA ALA A 142 -12.54 -15.84 -7.16
C ALA A 142 -13.94 -15.77 -6.52
N ARG A 143 -15.01 -15.53 -7.31
CA ARG A 143 -16.40 -15.26 -6.88
C ARG A 143 -16.61 -14.00 -5.99
N ILE A 144 -15.55 -13.37 -5.49
CA ILE A 144 -15.56 -12.20 -4.59
C ILE A 144 -15.39 -10.84 -5.31
N ILE A 145 -16.07 -10.68 -6.45
CA ILE A 145 -16.07 -9.45 -7.28
C ILE A 145 -14.66 -8.92 -7.64
N LYS A 146 -13.65 -9.79 -7.70
CA LYS A 146 -12.35 -9.43 -8.28
C LYS A 146 -12.43 -9.51 -9.81
N ARG A 147 -11.63 -8.70 -10.50
CA ARG A 147 -11.46 -8.79 -11.96
C ARG A 147 -10.72 -10.09 -12.30
N VAL A 148 -11.06 -10.72 -13.41
CA VAL A 148 -10.29 -11.88 -13.93
C VAL A 148 -9.17 -11.36 -14.83
N LYS A 149 -7.95 -11.87 -14.63
CA LYS A 149 -6.80 -11.55 -15.48
C LYS A 149 -6.87 -12.35 -16.78
N PHE A 150 -6.94 -11.67 -17.91
CA PHE A 150 -7.16 -12.28 -19.22
C PHE A 150 -6.00 -11.93 -20.18
N SER A 151 -5.36 -12.94 -20.78
CA SER A 151 -4.34 -12.77 -21.81
C SER A 151 -4.64 -13.59 -23.09
N GLY A 152 -4.06 -13.19 -24.22
CA GLY A 152 -4.14 -13.92 -25.50
C GLY A 152 -3.08 -15.00 -25.71
N GLY A 153 -2.26 -15.28 -24.69
CA GLY A 153 -1.06 -16.13 -24.75
C GLY A 153 0.00 -15.64 -23.78
N SER A 154 1.28 -15.89 -24.07
CA SER A 154 2.39 -15.25 -23.34
C SER A 154 2.64 -13.83 -23.85
N GLU A 155 3.22 -12.98 -22.99
CA GLU A 155 3.48 -11.54 -23.26
C GLU A 155 4.30 -11.27 -24.54
N TYR A 156 5.18 -12.21 -24.94
CA TYR A 156 6.06 -12.09 -26.11
C TYR A 156 5.44 -12.53 -27.45
N GLU A 157 4.25 -13.13 -27.42
CA GLU A 157 3.56 -13.69 -28.58
C GLU A 157 2.54 -12.73 -29.19
N GLY A 158 1.90 -13.12 -30.30
CA GLY A 158 0.67 -12.47 -30.74
C GLY A 158 0.80 -11.10 -31.42
N LYS A 159 1.97 -10.70 -31.92
CA LYS A 159 2.10 -9.43 -32.69
C LYS A 159 1.11 -9.39 -33.86
N GLY A 160 0.11 -8.50 -33.78
CA GLY A 160 -0.97 -8.36 -34.77
C GLY A 160 -2.18 -9.27 -34.56
N LEU A 161 -2.22 -10.04 -33.47
CA LEU A 161 -3.39 -10.79 -32.98
C LEU A 161 -4.13 -9.98 -31.90
N PHE A 162 -5.34 -10.40 -31.54
CA PHE A 162 -6.21 -9.72 -30.57
C PHE A 162 -6.81 -10.72 -29.58
N ILE A 163 -6.91 -10.36 -28.28
CA ILE A 163 -7.45 -11.25 -27.25
C ILE A 163 -8.93 -11.54 -27.54
N ILE A 164 -9.67 -10.52 -27.99
CA ILE A 164 -11.03 -10.65 -28.53
C ILE A 164 -11.07 -10.03 -29.93
N ASN A 165 -11.55 -10.78 -30.92
CA ASN A 165 -11.70 -10.34 -32.31
C ASN A 165 -13.16 -10.54 -32.77
N VAL A 166 -13.86 -9.45 -33.05
CA VAL A 166 -15.26 -9.43 -33.52
C VAL A 166 -15.29 -9.25 -35.04
N GLY A 167 -15.76 -10.28 -35.74
CA GLY A 167 -15.83 -10.34 -37.20
C GLY A 167 -16.81 -9.34 -37.83
N ASN A 168 -16.57 -9.00 -39.10
CA ASN A 168 -17.39 -8.05 -39.86
C ASN A 168 -18.79 -8.55 -40.25
N ASP A 169 -19.07 -9.83 -40.02
CA ASP A 169 -20.35 -10.49 -40.22
C ASP A 169 -21.28 -10.38 -39.00
N ILE A 170 -20.75 -9.97 -37.85
CA ILE A 170 -21.47 -9.92 -36.57
C ILE A 170 -22.53 -8.82 -36.52
N LYS A 171 -23.69 -9.17 -35.95
CA LYS A 171 -24.83 -8.28 -35.70
C LYS A 171 -25.39 -8.46 -34.28
N SER A 172 -24.47 -8.69 -33.35
CA SER A 172 -24.71 -8.81 -31.92
C SER A 172 -24.34 -7.51 -31.21
N ASP A 173 -25.00 -7.21 -30.10
CA ASP A 173 -24.49 -6.30 -29.07
C ASP A 173 -23.44 -7.05 -28.24
N ILE A 174 -22.19 -6.55 -28.21
CA ILE A 174 -21.08 -7.18 -27.50
C ILE A 174 -20.76 -6.37 -26.24
N ILE A 175 -20.90 -7.00 -25.07
CA ILE A 175 -20.55 -6.41 -23.77
C ILE A 175 -19.37 -7.17 -23.16
N ILE A 176 -18.35 -6.45 -22.71
CA ILE A 176 -17.18 -6.99 -21.99
C ILE A 176 -17.08 -6.24 -20.67
N GLU A 177 -17.16 -6.95 -19.54
CA GLU A 177 -17.26 -6.34 -18.21
C GLU A 177 -16.36 -7.01 -17.16
N ASN A 178 -15.86 -6.22 -16.20
CA ASN A 178 -15.12 -6.67 -15.00
C ASN A 178 -13.88 -7.56 -15.28
N ILE A 179 -13.10 -7.23 -16.32
CA ILE A 179 -11.90 -7.98 -16.73
C ILE A 179 -10.65 -7.12 -16.62
N GLU A 180 -9.52 -7.73 -16.26
CA GLU A 180 -8.18 -7.13 -16.33
C GLU A 180 -7.42 -7.76 -17.51
N MET A 181 -7.33 -7.06 -18.64
CA MET A 181 -6.53 -7.52 -19.77
C MET A 181 -5.05 -7.24 -19.50
N LEU A 182 -4.23 -8.29 -19.53
CA LEU A 182 -2.80 -8.23 -19.22
C LEU A 182 -1.97 -7.76 -20.41
N GLN A 183 -0.74 -7.30 -20.13
CA GLN A 183 0.22 -6.90 -21.15
C GLN A 183 0.44 -8.02 -22.15
N TRP A 184 0.29 -7.68 -23.43
CA TRP A 184 0.44 -8.61 -24.54
C TRP A 184 0.89 -7.83 -25.77
N LYS A 185 1.77 -8.42 -26.58
CA LYS A 185 2.35 -7.80 -27.78
C LYS A 185 1.41 -7.81 -28.99
N GLY A 186 0.22 -8.38 -28.84
CA GLY A 186 -0.94 -8.12 -29.70
C GLY A 186 -1.72 -6.87 -29.26
N GLY A 187 -3.00 -6.81 -29.62
CA GLY A 187 -3.95 -5.84 -29.06
C GLY A 187 -4.96 -6.49 -28.12
N CYS A 188 -5.63 -5.68 -27.30
CA CYS A 188 -6.66 -6.18 -26.40
C CYS A 188 -7.91 -6.64 -27.17
N ILE A 189 -8.49 -5.74 -27.97
CA ILE A 189 -9.77 -5.99 -28.66
C ILE A 189 -9.69 -5.45 -30.09
N LYS A 190 -10.17 -6.22 -31.07
CA LYS A 190 -10.45 -5.73 -32.42
C LYS A 190 -11.92 -5.94 -32.75
N SER A 191 -12.56 -4.92 -33.32
CA SER A 191 -13.92 -5.00 -33.84
C SER A 191 -14.00 -4.54 -35.30
N GLU A 192 -14.55 -5.39 -36.15
CA GLU A 192 -14.94 -5.07 -37.53
C GLU A 192 -16.46 -5.16 -37.74
N GLY A 193 -17.23 -5.56 -36.72
CA GLY A 193 -18.68 -5.78 -36.77
C GLY A 193 -19.36 -5.72 -35.40
N GLY A 194 -20.63 -6.14 -35.32
CA GLY A 194 -21.52 -5.91 -34.18
C GLY A 194 -22.46 -4.72 -34.35
N ASN A 195 -23.54 -4.70 -33.57
CA ASN A 195 -24.51 -3.59 -33.51
C ASN A 195 -24.06 -2.51 -32.51
N SER A 196 -23.39 -2.93 -31.45
CA SER A 196 -22.75 -2.09 -30.44
C SER A 196 -21.59 -2.86 -29.80
N ILE A 197 -20.55 -2.14 -29.36
CA ILE A 197 -19.47 -2.67 -28.53
C ILE A 197 -19.44 -1.86 -27.23
N THR A 198 -19.50 -2.53 -26.08
CA THR A 198 -19.59 -1.86 -24.77
C THR A 198 -18.59 -2.46 -23.79
N LEU A 199 -17.69 -1.65 -23.24
CA LEU A 199 -16.64 -2.04 -22.32
C LEU A 199 -16.89 -1.39 -20.95
N GLN A 200 -17.02 -2.17 -19.88
CA GLN A 200 -17.38 -1.64 -18.55
C GLN A 200 -16.51 -2.18 -17.41
N TYR A 201 -16.08 -1.32 -16.50
CA TYR A 201 -15.31 -1.71 -15.30
C TYR A 201 -13.99 -2.46 -15.58
N CYS A 202 -13.46 -2.40 -16.80
CA CYS A 202 -12.27 -3.16 -17.20
C CYS A 202 -10.96 -2.42 -16.89
N ILE A 203 -9.87 -3.17 -16.70
CA ILE A 203 -8.50 -2.67 -16.75
C ILE A 203 -7.86 -3.17 -18.05
N PHE A 204 -7.10 -2.31 -18.72
CA PHE A 204 -6.22 -2.64 -19.83
C PHE A 204 -4.78 -2.27 -19.47
N ASN A 205 -3.93 -3.27 -19.26
CA ASN A 205 -2.52 -3.10 -18.87
C ASN A 205 -1.58 -3.25 -20.09
N GLY A 206 -0.60 -2.36 -20.17
CA GLY A 206 0.41 -2.27 -21.21
C GLY A 206 -0.07 -1.69 -22.54
N GLY A 207 0.81 -1.63 -23.54
CA GLY A 207 0.56 -1.02 -24.85
C GLY A 207 -0.45 -1.76 -25.77
N GLY A 208 -1.34 -2.60 -25.24
CA GLY A 208 -2.26 -3.44 -26.00
C GLY A 208 -3.45 -2.65 -26.58
N ALA A 209 -3.41 -2.30 -27.86
CA ALA A 209 -4.42 -1.46 -28.50
C ALA A 209 -5.82 -2.09 -28.61
N ILE A 210 -6.86 -1.25 -28.49
CA ILE A 210 -8.24 -1.50 -28.92
C ILE A 210 -8.42 -0.88 -30.32
N ILE A 211 -8.89 -1.67 -31.29
CA ILE A 211 -9.15 -1.21 -32.66
C ILE A 211 -10.64 -1.33 -33.00
N HIS A 212 -11.26 -0.19 -33.34
CA HIS A 212 -12.67 -0.11 -33.77
C HIS A 212 -12.76 0.28 -35.25
N ASN A 213 -13.10 -0.69 -36.09
CA ASN A 213 -13.25 -0.56 -37.53
C ASN A 213 -14.68 -0.95 -37.96
N ASN A 214 -15.67 -0.50 -37.18
CA ASN A 214 -17.09 -0.70 -37.45
C ASN A 214 -17.81 0.66 -37.39
N ASP A 215 -18.88 0.82 -38.18
CA ASP A 215 -19.63 2.06 -38.33
C ASP A 215 -20.63 2.34 -37.18
N VAL A 216 -20.61 1.51 -36.13
CA VAL A 216 -21.46 1.62 -34.92
C VAL A 216 -20.75 2.32 -33.76
N ASN A 217 -21.46 2.46 -32.63
CA ASN A 217 -20.91 3.02 -31.39
C ASN A 217 -20.00 2.03 -30.65
N LEU A 218 -18.82 2.52 -30.23
CA LEU A 218 -18.00 1.92 -29.18
C LEU A 218 -18.20 2.74 -27.89
N GLU A 219 -18.80 2.11 -26.89
CA GLU A 219 -19.00 2.68 -25.56
C GLU A 219 -17.99 2.13 -24.55
N ILE A 220 -17.35 3.00 -23.77
CA ILE A 220 -16.36 2.64 -22.75
C ILE A 220 -16.68 3.38 -21.47
N THR A 221 -17.01 2.67 -20.40
CA THR A 221 -17.50 3.28 -19.15
C THR A 221 -16.77 2.73 -17.92
N LEU A 222 -16.24 3.62 -17.08
CA LEU A 222 -15.56 3.27 -15.81
C LEU A 222 -14.37 2.30 -15.99
N CYS A 223 -13.60 2.48 -17.06
CA CYS A 223 -12.44 1.65 -17.39
C CYS A 223 -11.10 2.33 -17.02
N GLU A 224 -10.04 1.54 -16.86
CA GLU A 224 -8.69 2.00 -16.53
C GLU A 224 -7.70 1.54 -17.61
N PHE A 225 -6.89 2.46 -18.14
CA PHE A 225 -5.88 2.19 -19.17
C PHE A 225 -4.49 2.54 -18.62
N LYS A 226 -3.60 1.56 -18.49
CA LYS A 226 -2.31 1.68 -17.79
C LYS A 226 -1.14 1.28 -18.70
N GLY A 227 -0.27 2.21 -19.04
CA GLY A 227 0.87 1.98 -19.94
C GLY A 227 2.10 1.34 -19.27
N ASP A 228 3.00 0.84 -20.11
CA ASP A 228 4.30 0.24 -19.78
C ASP A 228 5.33 1.27 -19.25
N GLY A 229 4.99 1.99 -18.18
CA GLY A 229 5.81 3.05 -17.58
C GLY A 229 5.91 4.31 -18.45
N GLN A 230 6.72 5.29 -18.03
CA GLN A 230 6.78 6.62 -18.68
C GLN A 230 7.71 6.70 -19.91
N ASN A 231 8.55 5.69 -20.16
CA ASN A 231 9.61 5.74 -21.19
C ASN A 231 9.49 4.68 -22.29
N ALA A 232 8.52 3.76 -22.21
CA ALA A 232 8.23 2.85 -23.32
C ALA A 232 7.28 3.54 -24.32
N ILE A 233 7.74 3.70 -25.57
CA ILE A 233 6.90 4.17 -26.67
C ILE A 233 5.93 3.03 -27.06
N MET A 234 4.64 3.32 -27.06
CA MET A 234 3.58 2.33 -27.34
C MET A 234 2.62 2.75 -28.45
N ASP A 235 1.86 1.78 -28.95
CA ASP A 235 0.70 2.02 -29.80
C ASP A 235 -0.47 2.62 -28.99
N SER A 236 -1.44 3.20 -29.70
CA SER A 236 -2.56 3.91 -29.09
C SER A 236 -3.51 2.96 -28.37
N PHE A 237 -3.93 3.29 -27.13
CA PHE A 237 -4.87 2.45 -26.37
C PHE A 237 -6.20 2.23 -27.10
N ILE A 238 -6.71 3.26 -27.78
CA ILE A 238 -7.92 3.20 -28.59
C ILE A 238 -7.63 3.82 -29.96
N THR A 239 -7.87 3.08 -31.03
CA THR A 239 -7.86 3.58 -32.42
C THR A 239 -9.20 3.25 -33.08
N ALA A 240 -10.00 4.27 -33.39
CA ALA A 240 -11.17 4.13 -34.23
C ALA A 240 -10.91 4.66 -35.65
N THR A 241 -11.33 3.88 -36.64
CA THR A 241 -11.25 4.21 -38.07
C THR A 241 -12.63 4.47 -38.68
N LYS A 242 -13.70 4.26 -37.90
CA LYS A 242 -15.11 4.30 -38.30
C LYS A 242 -16.01 4.59 -37.09
N GLY A 243 -17.29 4.87 -37.36
CA GLY A 243 -18.35 4.89 -36.35
C GLY A 243 -18.25 6.04 -35.35
N ILE A 244 -18.70 5.79 -34.13
CA ILE A 244 -18.72 6.74 -33.01
C ILE A 244 -17.97 6.13 -31.84
N ILE A 245 -17.18 6.94 -31.12
CA ILE A 245 -16.68 6.56 -29.78
C ILE A 245 -17.39 7.39 -28.72
N ASN A 246 -17.82 6.74 -27.64
CA ASN A 246 -18.29 7.35 -26.41
C ASN A 246 -17.48 6.80 -25.22
N ILE A 247 -16.79 7.66 -24.47
CA ILE A 247 -15.97 7.27 -23.32
C ILE A 247 -16.39 8.07 -22.09
N ILE A 248 -16.76 7.37 -21.02
CA ILE A 248 -17.36 7.96 -19.82
C ILE A 248 -16.58 7.53 -18.56
N ASN A 249 -16.26 8.48 -17.69
CA ASN A 249 -15.69 8.27 -16.35
C ASN A 249 -14.51 7.28 -16.28
N SER A 250 -13.69 7.23 -17.34
CA SER A 250 -12.56 6.31 -17.48
C SER A 250 -11.22 7.05 -17.29
N SER A 251 -10.17 6.32 -16.93
CA SER A 251 -8.85 6.89 -16.62
C SER A 251 -7.73 6.34 -17.50
N PHE A 252 -6.81 7.21 -17.89
CA PHE A 252 -5.68 6.93 -18.76
C PHE A 252 -4.38 7.36 -18.05
N GLN A 253 -3.61 6.38 -17.59
CA GLN A 253 -2.42 6.56 -16.75
C GLN A 253 -1.18 5.92 -17.40
N GLN A 254 0.00 6.53 -17.28
CA GLN A 254 1.29 6.01 -17.76
C GLN A 254 1.41 5.78 -19.30
N GLY A 255 2.63 5.59 -19.79
CA GLY A 255 2.98 5.38 -21.21
C GLY A 255 3.77 6.54 -21.85
N SER A 256 4.43 6.26 -22.98
CA SER A 256 4.93 7.27 -23.92
C SER A 256 4.32 7.09 -25.31
N PHE A 257 4.01 8.20 -25.99
CA PHE A 257 3.55 8.20 -27.39
C PHE A 257 4.47 9.07 -28.26
N PHE A 258 4.78 8.62 -29.46
CA PHE A 258 5.63 9.34 -30.42
C PHE A 258 5.07 9.22 -31.85
N GLY A 259 4.90 10.36 -32.53
CA GLY A 259 4.49 10.43 -33.94
C GLY A 259 2.99 10.63 -34.18
N GLN A 260 2.65 10.82 -35.45
CA GLN A 260 1.27 11.01 -35.92
C GLN A 260 0.40 9.75 -35.72
N ASP A 261 -0.91 9.96 -35.58
CA ASP A 261 -1.89 8.92 -35.24
C ASP A 261 -1.56 8.11 -33.95
N LYS A 262 -0.81 8.70 -32.99
CA LYS A 262 -0.54 8.12 -31.67
C LYS A 262 -1.19 8.89 -30.53
N GLY A 263 -1.69 8.16 -29.53
CA GLY A 263 -2.30 8.76 -28.35
C GLY A 263 -3.06 7.81 -27.44
N CYS A 264 -3.78 8.36 -26.45
CA CYS A 264 -4.75 7.56 -25.68
C CYS A 264 -5.91 7.13 -26.59
N ILE A 265 -6.46 8.10 -27.34
CA ILE A 265 -7.63 7.93 -28.20
C ILE A 265 -7.32 8.56 -29.56
N VAL A 266 -7.38 7.77 -30.63
CA VAL A 266 -7.11 8.21 -32.00
C VAL A 266 -8.33 7.94 -32.88
N CYS A 267 -8.89 9.01 -33.46
CA CYS A 267 -10.07 8.95 -34.32
C CYS A 267 -9.69 9.38 -35.74
N LYS A 268 -9.55 8.41 -36.65
CA LYS A 268 -9.01 8.61 -37.99
C LYS A 268 -9.88 8.00 -39.08
N ASP A 269 -9.39 8.06 -40.32
CA ASP A 269 -10.04 7.54 -41.53
C ASP A 269 -11.48 8.06 -41.70
N ASN A 270 -12.50 7.26 -41.32
CA ASN A 270 -13.92 7.58 -41.44
C ASN A 270 -14.64 7.65 -40.07
N CYS A 271 -13.91 7.82 -38.96
CA CYS A 271 -14.51 8.00 -37.63
C CYS A 271 -15.37 9.29 -37.61
N GLN A 272 -16.63 9.17 -37.21
CA GLN A 272 -17.66 10.21 -37.41
C GLN A 272 -17.81 11.15 -36.22
N GLN A 273 -17.68 10.64 -34.99
CA GLN A 273 -17.77 11.42 -33.75
C GLN A 273 -16.89 10.83 -32.64
N CYS A 274 -16.43 11.70 -31.74
CA CYS A 274 -15.71 11.32 -30.52
C CYS A 274 -16.31 12.09 -29.33
N LEU A 275 -16.86 11.37 -28.36
CA LEU A 275 -17.57 11.90 -27.19
C LEU A 275 -16.87 11.42 -25.92
N ILE A 276 -16.44 12.36 -25.08
CA ILE A 276 -15.60 12.13 -23.91
C ILE A 276 -16.23 12.84 -22.70
N GLU A 277 -16.68 12.12 -21.67
CA GLU A 277 -17.32 12.71 -20.48
C GLU A 277 -16.70 12.25 -19.15
N GLY A 278 -16.29 13.20 -18.30
CA GLY A 278 -15.78 12.95 -16.94
C GLY A 278 -14.49 12.11 -16.85
N ASN A 279 -13.64 12.11 -17.88
CA ASN A 279 -12.46 11.25 -17.97
C ASN A 279 -11.20 11.90 -17.38
N GLU A 280 -10.19 11.08 -17.09
CA GLU A 280 -8.90 11.54 -16.55
C GLU A 280 -7.72 11.07 -17.40
N PHE A 281 -6.84 11.98 -17.78
CA PHE A 281 -5.66 11.75 -18.61
C PHE A 281 -4.42 12.25 -17.88
N ASN A 282 -3.73 11.34 -17.17
CA ASN A 282 -2.75 11.69 -16.15
C ASN A 282 -1.38 11.05 -16.40
N SER A 283 -0.33 11.84 -16.20
CA SER A 283 1.05 11.37 -15.99
C SER A 283 1.59 10.45 -17.10
N ARG A 284 1.48 10.87 -18.37
CA ARG A 284 2.11 10.20 -19.52
C ARG A 284 3.09 11.13 -20.23
N LYS A 285 4.02 10.55 -20.96
CA LYS A 285 4.96 11.27 -21.82
C LYS A 285 4.36 11.43 -23.21
N LEU A 286 4.15 12.67 -23.63
CA LEU A 286 3.65 13.01 -24.95
C LEU A 286 4.83 13.55 -25.75
N GLU A 287 5.39 12.73 -26.63
CA GLU A 287 6.47 13.11 -27.52
C GLU A 287 5.91 13.63 -28.86
N SER A 288 6.79 14.13 -29.73
CA SER A 288 6.44 14.91 -30.92
C SER A 288 5.29 14.32 -31.76
N GLU A 289 4.39 15.19 -32.22
CA GLU A 289 3.19 14.90 -33.02
C GLU A 289 2.07 14.05 -32.37
N SER A 290 2.32 13.41 -31.21
CA SER A 290 1.31 12.61 -30.47
C SER A 290 0.33 13.47 -29.66
N ALA A 291 -0.82 12.91 -29.25
CA ALA A 291 -1.75 13.61 -28.35
C ALA A 291 -2.45 12.68 -27.34
N TYR A 292 -3.06 13.18 -26.26
CA TYR A 292 -3.99 12.34 -25.48
C TYR A 292 -5.23 11.98 -26.31
N ILE A 293 -5.87 12.99 -26.94
CA ILE A 293 -6.91 12.81 -27.95
C ILE A 293 -6.40 13.34 -29.28
N SER A 294 -6.36 12.48 -30.30
CA SER A 294 -5.94 12.84 -31.67
C SER A 294 -7.08 12.56 -32.66
N ILE A 295 -7.69 13.61 -33.21
CA ILE A 295 -8.70 13.50 -34.26
C ILE A 295 -8.06 13.88 -35.59
N THR A 296 -7.80 12.88 -36.44
CA THR A 296 -7.23 13.00 -37.79
C THR A 296 -8.20 12.55 -38.89
N SER A 297 -9.42 12.12 -38.52
CA SER A 297 -10.52 11.85 -39.44
C SER A 297 -11.08 13.15 -40.03
N SER A 298 -11.03 13.31 -41.36
CA SER A 298 -11.72 14.41 -42.06
C SER A 298 -13.24 14.24 -42.10
N GLN A 299 -13.75 13.06 -41.71
CA GLN A 299 -15.17 12.77 -41.56
C GLN A 299 -15.71 13.04 -40.14
N CYS A 300 -14.86 13.49 -39.20
CA CYS A 300 -15.27 13.73 -37.83
C CYS A 300 -16.15 14.99 -37.73
N THR A 301 -17.46 14.76 -37.62
CA THR A 301 -18.49 15.81 -37.50
C THR A 301 -18.46 16.51 -36.15
N LEU A 302 -18.12 15.79 -35.07
CA LEU A 302 -18.12 16.30 -33.70
C LEU A 302 -17.01 15.66 -32.85
N LEU A 303 -16.14 16.48 -32.29
CA LEU A 303 -15.42 16.19 -31.05
C LEU A 303 -16.14 16.90 -29.90
N SER A 304 -16.55 16.16 -28.87
CA SER A 304 -17.03 16.75 -27.62
C SER A 304 -16.28 16.20 -26.42
N VAL A 305 -15.77 17.11 -25.57
CA VAL A 305 -14.98 16.78 -24.38
C VAL A 305 -15.60 17.53 -23.20
N LYS A 306 -16.32 16.81 -22.35
CA LYS A 306 -17.24 17.38 -21.37
C LYS A 306 -17.00 16.84 -19.97
N GLY A 307 -17.59 17.54 -19.01
CA GLY A 307 -17.77 17.07 -17.66
C GLY A 307 -18.99 17.73 -17.04
N SER A 308 -19.08 17.63 -15.74
CA SER A 308 -20.05 18.34 -14.91
C SER A 308 -19.33 18.99 -13.72
N LEU A 309 -20.07 19.81 -12.96
CA LEU A 309 -19.56 20.44 -11.74
C LEU A 309 -19.09 19.42 -10.67
N SER A 310 -19.67 18.22 -10.64
CA SER A 310 -19.28 17.14 -9.72
C SER A 310 -18.27 16.14 -10.32
N LYS A 311 -18.10 16.13 -11.65
CA LYS A 311 -17.07 15.32 -12.33
C LYS A 311 -16.60 16.00 -13.61
N ARG A 312 -15.55 16.81 -13.49
CA ARG A 312 -14.85 17.48 -14.61
C ARG A 312 -14.00 16.47 -15.39
N THR A 313 -13.75 16.71 -16.68
CA THR A 313 -12.71 15.97 -17.42
C THR A 313 -11.36 16.61 -17.14
N ILE A 314 -10.32 15.82 -16.87
CA ILE A 314 -9.00 16.31 -16.44
C ILE A 314 -7.93 15.84 -17.42
N PHE A 315 -7.10 16.77 -17.88
CA PHE A 315 -5.83 16.52 -18.55
C PHE A 315 -4.71 17.10 -17.70
N SER A 316 -3.78 16.24 -17.26
CA SER A 316 -2.58 16.66 -16.53
C SER A 316 -1.30 16.19 -17.23
N GLY A 317 -0.25 17.01 -17.15
CA GLY A 317 1.07 16.66 -17.65
C GLY A 317 1.89 15.84 -16.64
N LEU A 318 3.20 15.95 -16.76
CA LEU A 318 4.16 15.42 -15.79
C LEU A 318 4.62 16.48 -14.76
N GLY A 319 4.19 17.74 -14.92
CA GLY A 319 4.59 18.87 -14.08
C GLY A 319 5.28 19.97 -14.89
N ILE A 320 6.00 20.86 -14.18
CA ILE A 320 6.71 22.01 -14.80
C ILE A 320 8.14 21.69 -15.23
N ASN A 321 8.75 20.63 -14.69
CA ASN A 321 10.15 20.25 -14.96
C ASN A 321 10.25 19.26 -16.13
N ASP A 322 9.25 18.39 -16.29
CA ASP A 322 9.18 17.39 -17.35
C ASP A 322 8.47 17.96 -18.58
N SER A 323 9.14 17.89 -19.73
CA SER A 323 8.66 18.47 -20.98
C SER A 323 7.88 17.50 -21.87
N LEU A 324 6.89 18.03 -22.58
CA LEU A 324 6.04 17.34 -23.54
C LEU A 324 6.20 17.98 -24.93
N SER A 325 6.40 17.20 -25.99
CA SER A 325 6.39 17.65 -27.39
C SER A 325 5.12 17.28 -28.17
N GLY A 326 4.18 16.58 -27.53
CA GLY A 326 2.83 16.34 -28.05
C GLY A 326 1.78 17.30 -27.48
N TYR A 327 0.50 16.90 -27.56
CA TYR A 327 -0.67 17.72 -27.20
C TYR A 327 -1.59 17.02 -26.21
N PHE A 328 -2.40 17.74 -25.43
CA PHE A 328 -3.52 17.06 -24.75
C PHE A 328 -4.63 16.75 -25.75
N VAL A 329 -5.04 17.71 -26.57
CA VAL A 329 -6.04 17.51 -27.63
C VAL A 329 -5.53 18.09 -28.95
N LYS A 330 -5.44 17.26 -29.99
CA LYS A 330 -5.17 17.65 -31.38
C LYS A 330 -6.38 17.28 -32.23
N SER A 331 -6.97 18.23 -32.98
CA SER A 331 -8.23 17.96 -33.69
C SER A 331 -8.41 18.71 -35.01
N ILE A 332 -8.91 17.98 -36.02
CA ILE A 332 -9.42 18.51 -37.30
C ILE A 332 -10.95 18.38 -37.46
N ALA A 333 -11.70 18.14 -36.37
CA ALA A 333 -13.15 17.94 -36.43
C ALA A 333 -13.91 19.17 -36.96
N ALA A 334 -15.09 18.96 -37.55
CA ALA A 334 -15.92 20.04 -38.08
C ALA A 334 -16.54 20.90 -36.95
N LYS A 335 -17.02 20.25 -35.89
CA LYS A 335 -17.45 20.89 -34.63
C LYS A 335 -16.61 20.39 -33.47
N ILE A 336 -16.21 21.32 -32.60
CA ILE A 336 -15.45 21.07 -31.36
C ILE A 336 -16.21 21.74 -30.22
N ASP A 337 -16.58 20.97 -29.20
CA ASP A 337 -17.43 21.38 -28.08
C ASP A 337 -16.82 20.86 -26.77
N ILE A 338 -15.99 21.70 -26.15
CA ILE A 338 -15.23 21.40 -24.92
C ILE A 338 -15.84 22.16 -23.74
N SER A 339 -16.27 21.47 -22.68
CA SER A 339 -16.72 22.16 -21.47
C SER A 339 -16.45 21.42 -20.15
N PHE A 340 -16.49 22.13 -19.03
CA PHE A 340 -16.22 21.60 -17.68
C PHE A 340 -14.96 20.71 -17.62
N THR A 341 -13.88 21.20 -18.25
CA THR A 341 -12.64 20.46 -18.49
C THR A 341 -11.44 21.24 -17.95
N ASP A 342 -10.49 20.53 -17.35
CA ASP A 342 -9.31 21.09 -16.70
C ASP A 342 -8.03 20.65 -17.41
N PHE A 343 -7.27 21.60 -17.95
CA PHE A 343 -5.98 21.39 -18.59
C PHE A 343 -4.89 21.96 -17.68
N THR A 344 -4.03 21.10 -17.12
CA THR A 344 -3.19 21.49 -15.98
C THR A 344 -1.75 20.95 -16.01
N TYR A 345 -0.83 21.67 -15.36
CA TYR A 345 0.52 21.24 -14.98
C TYR A 345 1.35 20.62 -16.11
N ALA A 346 1.75 21.43 -17.10
CA ALA A 346 2.59 20.97 -18.21
C ALA A 346 3.55 22.05 -18.73
N THR A 347 4.77 21.61 -19.06
CA THR A 347 5.71 22.36 -19.90
C THR A 347 5.77 21.73 -21.29
N PHE A 348 5.43 22.49 -22.33
CA PHE A 348 5.46 22.06 -23.72
C PHE A 348 6.67 22.62 -24.49
N ILE A 349 7.21 21.80 -25.39
CA ILE A 349 8.32 22.08 -26.32
C ILE A 349 7.94 21.63 -27.74
N ASP A 350 8.79 21.89 -28.75
CA ASP A 350 8.65 21.40 -30.13
C ASP A 350 7.23 21.55 -30.74
N ASN A 351 6.63 22.74 -30.59
CA ASN A 351 5.26 23.10 -30.98
C ASN A 351 4.11 22.33 -30.29
N GLY A 352 4.37 21.57 -29.22
CA GLY A 352 3.35 21.01 -28.33
C GLY A 352 2.58 22.09 -27.56
N ASN A 353 1.30 21.84 -27.26
CA ASN A 353 0.40 22.74 -26.50
C ASN A 353 -0.76 21.91 -25.90
N ALA A 354 -1.47 22.40 -24.89
CA ALA A 354 -2.61 21.65 -24.34
C ALA A 354 -3.71 21.41 -25.39
N LEU A 355 -4.18 22.44 -26.09
CA LEU A 355 -5.18 22.31 -27.16
C LEU A 355 -4.63 22.85 -28.48
N PHE A 356 -4.60 22.00 -29.52
CA PHE A 356 -4.26 22.38 -30.89
C PHE A 356 -5.39 22.01 -31.85
N ILE A 357 -6.08 23.03 -32.36
CA ILE A 357 -7.12 22.90 -33.38
C ILE A 357 -6.53 23.35 -34.70
N VAL A 358 -6.64 22.52 -35.74
CA VAL A 358 -6.05 22.81 -37.05
C VAL A 358 -6.96 22.40 -38.19
N ASP A 359 -6.84 23.08 -39.32
CA ASP A 359 -7.54 22.68 -40.53
C ASP A 359 -7.02 21.35 -41.10
N SER A 360 -7.89 20.62 -41.82
CA SER A 360 -7.46 19.41 -42.52
C SER A 360 -6.74 19.80 -43.82
N GLN A 361 -5.67 19.07 -44.17
CA GLN A 361 -4.96 19.25 -45.44
C GLN A 361 -5.83 18.94 -46.69
N GLN A 362 -7.07 18.45 -46.49
CA GLN A 362 -8.04 18.16 -47.54
C GLN A 362 -9.16 19.23 -47.65
N SER A 363 -9.34 20.12 -46.66
CA SER A 363 -10.49 21.05 -46.60
C SER A 363 -10.30 22.38 -47.34
N TYR A 364 -9.15 22.61 -47.99
CA TYR A 364 -8.86 23.84 -48.76
C TYR A 364 -9.86 24.16 -49.90
N ASN A 365 -10.71 23.22 -50.32
CA ASN A 365 -11.76 23.42 -51.33
C ASN A 365 -13.20 23.15 -50.81
N SER A 366 -13.40 23.02 -49.48
CA SER A 366 -14.71 22.67 -48.91
C SER A 366 -15.38 23.87 -48.22
N ASN A 367 -16.66 24.12 -48.53
CA ASN A 367 -17.50 25.12 -47.86
C ASN A 367 -17.94 24.69 -46.44
N ILE A 368 -17.09 23.96 -45.71
CA ILE A 368 -17.35 23.54 -44.33
C ILE A 368 -16.97 24.70 -43.42
N ILE A 369 -17.99 25.31 -42.79
CA ILE A 369 -17.77 26.25 -41.69
C ILE A 369 -17.47 25.42 -40.44
N ARG A 370 -16.34 25.67 -39.78
CA ARG A 370 -15.97 25.00 -38.54
C ARG A 370 -16.51 25.73 -37.31
N GLU A 371 -16.95 25.00 -36.30
CA GLU A 371 -17.45 25.56 -35.04
C GLU A 371 -16.55 25.14 -33.88
N VAL A 372 -16.02 26.11 -33.11
CA VAL A 372 -15.25 25.86 -31.89
C VAL A 372 -15.94 26.52 -30.70
N SER A 373 -16.43 25.72 -29.76
CA SER A 373 -16.97 26.19 -28.48
C SER A 373 -16.18 25.62 -27.32
N ILE A 374 -15.75 26.51 -26.42
CA ILE A 374 -14.97 26.17 -25.22
C ILE A 374 -15.61 26.91 -24.05
N SER A 375 -16.14 26.20 -23.05
CA SER A 375 -16.81 26.83 -21.91
C SER A 375 -16.50 26.25 -20.54
N ASP A 376 -16.52 27.08 -19.50
CA ASP A 376 -16.41 26.62 -18.10
C ASP A 376 -15.14 25.80 -17.80
N CYS A 377 -14.09 25.96 -18.63
CA CYS A 377 -12.84 25.21 -18.56
C CYS A 377 -11.75 25.95 -17.77
N ILE A 378 -10.82 25.19 -17.19
CA ILE A 378 -9.64 25.71 -16.50
C ILE A 378 -8.39 25.38 -17.32
N PHE A 379 -7.51 26.37 -17.48
CA PHE A 379 -6.20 26.22 -18.12
C PHE A 379 -5.14 26.77 -17.16
N LYS A 380 -4.51 25.89 -16.35
CA LYS A 380 -3.64 26.31 -15.23
C LYS A 380 -2.21 25.77 -15.35
N TYR A 381 -1.21 26.64 -15.15
CA TYR A 381 0.21 26.28 -15.18
C TYR A 381 0.67 25.61 -16.49
N LEU A 382 0.18 26.10 -17.64
CA LEU A 382 0.57 25.63 -18.96
C LEU A 382 1.68 26.50 -19.53
N ARG A 383 2.88 25.94 -19.66
CA ARG A 383 4.08 26.61 -20.18
C ARG A 383 4.37 26.14 -21.61
N GLY A 384 4.77 27.03 -22.52
CA GLY A 384 5.06 26.67 -23.92
C GLY A 384 6.28 27.42 -24.46
N GLN A 385 7.32 26.67 -24.85
CA GLN A 385 8.65 27.21 -25.18
C GLN A 385 8.76 27.92 -26.55
N GLU A 386 7.75 27.88 -27.42
CA GLU A 386 7.81 28.53 -28.75
C GLU A 386 6.63 29.47 -29.03
N ASN A 387 5.42 29.07 -28.65
CA ASN A 387 4.18 29.76 -28.99
C ASN A 387 3.37 30.13 -27.72
N CYS A 388 2.45 29.23 -27.32
CA CYS A 388 1.49 29.37 -26.23
C CYS A 388 1.28 27.98 -25.61
N GLY A 389 1.50 27.79 -24.31
CA GLY A 389 1.33 26.46 -23.69
C GLY A 389 -0.13 25.97 -23.62
N SER A 390 -1.08 26.88 -23.79
CA SER A 390 -2.51 26.68 -23.54
C SER A 390 -3.28 26.31 -24.82
N ILE A 391 -3.70 27.28 -25.63
CA ILE A 391 -4.52 27.02 -26.83
C ILE A 391 -3.87 27.58 -28.10
N ILE A 392 -3.80 26.78 -29.16
CA ILE A 392 -3.52 27.21 -30.53
C ILE A 392 -4.68 26.79 -31.45
N ILE A 393 -5.14 27.71 -32.28
CA ILE A 393 -6.15 27.49 -33.33
C ILE A 393 -5.58 28.00 -34.65
N ASP A 394 -5.24 27.12 -35.60
CA ASP A 394 -4.72 27.48 -36.93
C ASP A 394 -5.73 27.05 -38.03
N MET A 395 -6.44 28.03 -38.56
CA MET A 395 -7.61 27.81 -39.42
C MET A 395 -7.48 28.56 -40.74
N GLN A 396 -7.55 27.80 -41.82
CA GLN A 396 -7.35 28.27 -43.19
C GLN A 396 -8.71 28.48 -43.89
N THR A 397 -9.74 27.75 -43.45
CA THR A 397 -11.15 27.81 -43.86
C THR A 397 -11.94 28.89 -43.09
N GLN A 398 -13.26 28.94 -43.28
CA GLN A 398 -14.17 29.79 -42.48
C GLN A 398 -14.56 29.07 -41.19
N PHE A 399 -14.56 29.81 -40.06
CA PHE A 399 -14.87 29.24 -38.75
C PHE A 399 -15.59 30.24 -37.84
N THR A 400 -16.20 29.74 -36.78
CA THR A 400 -16.78 30.51 -35.66
C THR A 400 -16.17 30.03 -34.34
N ILE A 401 -15.94 30.96 -33.40
CA ILE A 401 -15.40 30.63 -32.07
C ILE A 401 -16.21 31.31 -30.97
N SER A 402 -16.55 30.54 -29.94
CA SER A 402 -17.11 31.02 -28.68
C SER A 402 -16.32 30.49 -27.47
N PHE A 403 -15.74 31.41 -26.70
CA PHE A 403 -15.18 31.18 -25.38
C PHE A 403 -16.12 31.79 -24.33
N SER A 404 -16.66 30.99 -23.41
CA SER A 404 -17.54 31.50 -22.35
C SER A 404 -17.21 30.94 -20.96
N GLN A 405 -17.07 31.82 -19.96
CA GLN A 405 -16.81 31.43 -18.55
C GLN A 405 -15.50 30.64 -18.33
N ASN A 406 -14.52 30.75 -19.24
CA ASN A 406 -13.24 30.06 -19.11
C ASN A 406 -12.30 30.79 -18.16
N PHE A 407 -11.45 30.02 -17.47
CA PHE A 407 -10.50 30.52 -16.51
C PHE A 407 -9.08 30.08 -16.87
N PHE A 408 -8.27 31.02 -17.34
CA PHE A 408 -6.85 30.83 -17.62
C PHE A 408 -6.03 31.33 -16.43
N SER A 409 -4.98 30.61 -16.02
CA SER A 409 -4.17 31.07 -14.89
C SER A 409 -2.73 30.59 -14.90
N GLU A 410 -1.82 31.52 -14.62
CA GLU A 410 -0.39 31.26 -14.44
C GLU A 410 0.26 30.57 -15.67
N ASN A 411 -0.30 30.78 -16.86
CA ASN A 411 0.20 30.23 -18.13
C ASN A 411 1.32 31.11 -18.70
N ILE A 412 2.29 30.47 -19.38
CA ILE A 412 3.50 31.14 -19.87
C ILE A 412 3.81 30.67 -21.29
N GLY A 413 3.46 31.45 -22.30
CA GLY A 413 3.96 31.28 -23.67
C GLY A 413 5.10 32.23 -23.98
N ILE A 414 5.85 31.97 -25.06
CA ILE A 414 6.80 32.97 -25.59
C ILE A 414 6.04 34.12 -26.27
N LYS A 415 5.11 33.82 -27.17
CA LYS A 415 4.35 34.83 -27.95
C LYS A 415 3.15 35.38 -27.17
N VAL A 416 2.33 34.48 -26.63
CA VAL A 416 1.06 34.78 -25.96
C VAL A 416 0.80 33.71 -24.89
N SER A 417 0.22 34.07 -23.74
CA SER A 417 0.09 33.10 -22.64
C SER A 417 -1.06 32.10 -22.82
N ASP A 418 -2.26 32.55 -23.22
CA ASP A 418 -3.48 31.75 -23.04
C ASP A 418 -4.08 31.24 -24.36
N VAL A 419 -4.16 32.08 -25.41
CA VAL A 419 -4.74 31.71 -26.71
C VAL A 419 -4.00 32.35 -27.88
N LEU A 420 -3.49 31.55 -28.82
CA LEU A 420 -3.04 31.98 -30.14
C LEU A 420 -4.06 31.54 -31.21
N ILE A 421 -4.53 32.49 -32.03
CA ILE A 421 -5.39 32.20 -33.18
C ILE A 421 -4.67 32.67 -34.46
N ILE A 422 -4.58 31.80 -35.45
CA ILE A 422 -3.98 32.05 -36.76
C ILE A 422 -5.08 31.85 -37.81
N ALA A 423 -5.29 32.85 -38.65
CA ALA A 423 -6.32 32.86 -39.68
C ALA A 423 -5.82 33.50 -40.99
N ASN A 424 -6.27 32.97 -42.13
CA ASN A 424 -5.98 33.58 -43.44
C ASN A 424 -7.03 34.60 -43.90
N ASN A 425 -8.26 34.49 -43.41
CA ASN A 425 -9.39 35.32 -43.83
C ASN A 425 -9.71 36.41 -42.80
N GLU A 426 -10.27 37.53 -43.26
CA GLU A 426 -10.92 38.49 -42.37
C GLU A 426 -12.06 37.78 -41.64
N THR A 427 -11.97 37.76 -40.31
CA THR A 427 -12.95 37.17 -39.40
C THR A 427 -13.34 38.22 -38.37
N ASP A 428 -14.65 38.36 -38.10
CA ASP A 428 -15.20 39.28 -37.09
C ASP A 428 -14.94 38.79 -35.64
N MET A 429 -13.70 38.38 -35.36
CA MET A 429 -13.27 38.05 -34.00
C MET A 429 -13.00 39.33 -33.21
N THR A 430 -13.68 39.47 -32.08
CA THR A 430 -13.47 40.56 -31.14
C THR A 430 -13.44 40.02 -29.71
N ILE A 431 -13.20 40.90 -28.72
CA ILE A 431 -13.24 40.51 -27.31
C ILE A 431 -14.60 39.95 -26.86
N SER A 432 -15.70 40.21 -27.58
CA SER A 432 -17.01 39.60 -27.25
C SER A 432 -17.05 38.08 -27.45
N ASN A 433 -16.16 37.52 -28.29
CA ASN A 433 -16.00 36.07 -28.44
C ASN A 433 -15.48 35.40 -27.16
N PHE A 434 -15.02 36.17 -26.16
CA PHE A 434 -14.49 35.72 -24.87
C PHE A 434 -15.38 36.14 -23.69
N THR A 435 -16.69 36.08 -23.86
CA THR A 435 -17.69 36.52 -22.87
C THR A 435 -17.46 35.86 -21.49
N ASN A 436 -17.33 36.68 -20.45
CA ASN A 436 -17.08 36.24 -19.06
C ASN A 436 -15.86 35.31 -18.89
N SER A 437 -14.88 35.33 -19.80
CA SER A 437 -13.63 34.57 -19.65
C SER A 437 -12.55 35.45 -19.00
N PHE A 438 -11.72 34.86 -18.14
CA PHE A 438 -10.75 35.58 -17.30
C PHE A 438 -9.35 35.02 -17.45
N SER A 439 -8.33 35.86 -17.20
CA SER A 439 -6.94 35.43 -17.07
C SER A 439 -6.17 36.26 -16.05
N ASP A 440 -5.17 35.64 -15.40
CA ASP A 440 -4.15 36.31 -14.59
C ASP A 440 -2.71 36.10 -15.11
N SER A 441 -2.56 35.60 -16.34
CA SER A 441 -1.28 35.33 -16.98
C SER A 441 -0.45 36.60 -17.21
N LEU A 442 0.88 36.49 -17.09
CA LEU A 442 1.83 37.64 -17.08
C LEU A 442 2.06 38.38 -18.40
N LYS A 443 1.49 37.87 -19.50
CA LYS A 443 1.70 38.35 -20.88
C LYS A 443 0.34 38.62 -21.53
N PRO A 444 0.29 39.26 -22.71
CA PRO A 444 -0.96 39.34 -23.48
C PRO A 444 -1.69 38.01 -23.51
N HIS A 445 -2.97 38.03 -23.13
CA HIS A 445 -3.75 36.81 -22.91
C HIS A 445 -4.08 36.13 -24.24
N ILE A 446 -4.49 36.91 -25.24
CA ILE A 446 -4.89 36.46 -26.57
C ILE A 446 -4.09 37.18 -27.65
N GLN A 447 -3.66 36.46 -28.67
CA GLN A 447 -3.12 36.99 -29.93
C GLN A 447 -3.93 36.41 -31.08
N ILE A 448 -4.38 37.27 -31.99
CA ILE A 448 -5.02 36.89 -33.24
C ILE A 448 -4.16 37.38 -34.40
N THR A 449 -3.72 36.45 -35.25
CA THR A 449 -2.91 36.73 -36.44
C THR A 449 -3.74 36.50 -37.69
N GLN A 450 -3.99 37.57 -38.45
CA GLN A 450 -4.69 37.57 -39.73
C GLN A 450 -3.68 37.92 -40.84
N GLY A 451 -3.16 36.90 -41.53
CA GLY A 451 -2.08 37.05 -42.50
C GLY A 451 -0.82 37.67 -41.89
N LEU A 452 -0.52 38.93 -42.23
CA LEU A 452 0.62 39.70 -41.69
C LEU A 452 0.26 40.61 -40.51
N ILE A 453 -1.02 40.73 -40.15
CA ILE A 453 -1.50 41.57 -39.05
C ILE A 453 -1.59 40.72 -37.79
N SER A 454 -1.18 41.24 -36.64
CA SER A 454 -1.46 40.64 -35.33
C SER A 454 -2.11 41.64 -34.40
N THR A 455 -3.26 41.27 -33.83
CA THR A 455 -3.93 42.00 -32.75
C THR A 455 -3.78 41.24 -31.43
N PHE A 456 -3.76 41.99 -30.33
CA PHE A 456 -3.62 41.44 -28.98
C PHE A 456 -4.78 41.88 -28.12
N TYR A 457 -5.32 40.97 -27.31
CA TYR A 457 -6.41 41.26 -26.38
C TYR A 457 -6.07 40.71 -24.99
N ASN A 458 -6.39 41.49 -23.96
CA ASN A 458 -6.30 41.07 -22.58
C ASN A 458 -7.71 40.78 -22.06
N LEU A 459 -7.98 39.52 -21.70
CA LEU A 459 -9.11 39.15 -20.85
C LEU A 459 -9.10 39.96 -19.54
N THR A 460 -10.28 40.13 -18.95
CA THR A 460 -10.42 40.74 -17.62
C THR A 460 -9.77 39.87 -16.54
N LEU A 461 -9.08 40.49 -15.58
CA LEU A 461 -8.68 39.83 -14.34
C LEU A 461 -9.91 39.24 -13.63
N PHE A 462 -9.75 38.05 -13.06
CA PHE A 462 -10.83 37.40 -12.31
C PHE A 462 -11.07 38.12 -10.98
N LYS A 463 -12.31 38.52 -10.67
CA LYS A 463 -12.61 39.33 -9.47
C LYS A 463 -12.24 38.67 -8.15
N ALA A 464 -12.33 37.35 -8.09
CA ALA A 464 -12.02 36.57 -6.89
C ALA A 464 -10.50 36.46 -6.64
N TYR A 465 -9.68 37.12 -7.46
CA TYR A 465 -8.24 37.25 -7.27
C TYR A 465 -7.93 38.65 -6.75
N LYS A 466 -7.16 38.72 -5.66
CA LYS A 466 -6.63 39.96 -5.07
C LYS A 466 -5.12 39.91 -5.06
N TYR A 467 -4.51 41.08 -5.08
CA TYR A 467 -3.07 41.25 -4.98
C TYR A 467 -2.78 42.09 -3.75
N VAL A 468 -1.85 41.65 -2.90
CA VAL A 468 -1.37 42.44 -1.77
C VAL A 468 0.06 42.91 -2.04
N THR A 469 0.34 44.17 -1.74
CA THR A 469 1.70 44.71 -1.78
C THR A 469 1.87 45.88 -0.82
N ILE A 470 3.06 45.98 -0.23
CA ILE A 470 3.51 47.14 0.56
C ILE A 470 3.75 48.34 -0.37
N ASN A 471 4.04 48.08 -1.66
CA ASN A 471 4.35 49.10 -2.66
C ASN A 471 3.09 49.62 -3.36
N GLU A 472 2.65 50.84 -3.02
CA GLU A 472 1.45 51.52 -3.57
C GLU A 472 1.38 51.70 -5.11
N SER A 473 2.40 51.25 -5.85
CA SER A 473 2.58 51.48 -7.29
C SER A 473 1.68 50.63 -8.20
N LYS A 474 0.97 49.63 -7.68
CA LYS A 474 0.10 48.73 -8.46
C LYS A 474 -1.38 48.99 -8.21
N GLU A 475 -2.01 49.65 -9.18
CA GLU A 475 -3.45 49.92 -9.22
C GLU A 475 -4.27 48.65 -8.92
N LYS A 476 -5.20 48.74 -7.95
CA LYS A 476 -6.06 47.64 -7.42
C LYS A 476 -5.38 46.61 -6.51
N SER A 477 -4.22 46.93 -5.93
CA SER A 477 -3.62 46.10 -4.86
C SER A 477 -4.04 46.60 -3.46
N TYR A 478 -4.05 45.69 -2.48
CA TYR A 478 -4.33 45.98 -1.08
C TYR A 478 -3.01 46.06 -0.29
N GLN A 479 -2.96 46.90 0.74
CA GLN A 479 -1.81 46.98 1.65
C GLN A 479 -1.79 45.84 2.69
N ARG A 480 -2.88 45.07 2.78
CA ARG A 480 -3.13 44.06 3.80
C ARG A 480 -3.89 42.87 3.23
N ILE A 481 -3.60 41.67 3.74
CA ILE A 481 -4.33 40.45 3.41
C ILE A 481 -5.73 40.48 4.03
N ILE A 482 -5.91 40.97 5.26
CA ILE A 482 -7.25 41.01 5.87
C ILE A 482 -8.25 41.87 5.06
N ASP A 483 -7.79 42.96 4.46
CA ASP A 483 -8.64 43.83 3.63
C ASP A 483 -9.01 43.15 2.31
N ALA A 484 -8.09 42.36 1.73
CA ALA A 484 -8.36 41.51 0.58
C ALA A 484 -9.32 40.34 0.89
N ILE A 485 -9.21 39.72 2.07
CA ILE A 485 -10.17 38.71 2.58
C ILE A 485 -11.56 39.34 2.71
N ASN A 486 -11.66 40.51 3.33
CA ASN A 486 -12.93 41.21 3.53
C ASN A 486 -13.62 41.54 2.20
N ASP A 487 -12.89 42.02 1.19
CA ASP A 487 -13.46 42.26 -0.15
C ASP A 487 -13.89 40.96 -0.84
N LEU A 488 -13.13 39.87 -0.68
CA LEU A 488 -13.47 38.55 -1.21
C LEU A 488 -14.74 37.97 -0.59
N ASN A 489 -14.89 38.01 0.73
CA ASN A 489 -16.11 37.54 1.41
C ASN A 489 -17.36 38.28 0.90
N ASN A 490 -17.25 39.61 0.71
CA ASN A 490 -18.33 40.43 0.16
C ASN A 490 -18.59 40.23 -1.35
N ASP A 491 -17.70 39.58 -2.12
CA ASP A 491 -17.90 39.33 -3.56
C ASP A 491 -18.90 38.19 -3.82
N THR A 492 -20.18 38.53 -3.76
CA THR A 492 -21.31 37.67 -4.18
C THR A 492 -21.39 37.48 -5.71
N THR A 493 -20.46 38.04 -6.49
CA THR A 493 -20.42 37.89 -7.96
C THR A 493 -19.35 36.92 -8.46
N SER A 494 -18.50 36.38 -7.57
CA SER A 494 -17.58 35.29 -7.90
C SER A 494 -18.35 33.98 -8.12
N LEU A 495 -18.14 33.30 -9.25
CA LEU A 495 -18.64 31.94 -9.47
C LEU A 495 -18.02 30.98 -8.43
N LEU A 496 -18.87 30.21 -7.73
CA LEU A 496 -18.48 29.31 -6.62
C LEU A 496 -17.44 28.23 -6.96
N TYR A 497 -17.09 28.04 -8.22
CA TYR A 497 -16.26 26.92 -8.70
C TYR A 497 -14.78 27.26 -8.86
N TYR A 498 -14.39 28.53 -8.65
CA TYR A 498 -13.01 28.99 -8.77
C TYR A 498 -12.47 29.42 -7.40
N PRO A 499 -11.31 28.89 -6.95
CA PRO A 499 -10.78 29.18 -5.62
C PRO A 499 -10.43 30.66 -5.49
N ARG A 500 -10.94 31.31 -4.45
CA ARG A 500 -10.58 32.71 -4.14
C ARG A 500 -9.09 32.77 -3.87
N THR A 501 -8.35 33.74 -4.42
CA THR A 501 -6.88 33.73 -4.35
C THR A 501 -6.33 35.11 -3.99
N ILE A 502 -5.37 35.15 -3.06
CA ILE A 502 -4.61 36.34 -2.68
C ILE A 502 -3.13 36.12 -3.02
N TYR A 503 -2.58 37.00 -3.85
CA TYR A 503 -1.18 36.99 -4.28
C TYR A 503 -0.35 37.99 -3.48
N ILE A 504 0.63 37.50 -2.71
CA ILE A 504 1.61 38.32 -1.98
C ILE A 504 2.74 38.73 -2.93
N LEU A 505 2.76 39.99 -3.37
CA LEU A 505 3.64 40.45 -4.46
C LEU A 505 5.04 40.88 -4.05
N ASP A 506 5.34 41.00 -2.75
CA ASP A 506 6.65 41.41 -2.24
C ASP A 506 7.43 40.22 -1.67
N GLU A 507 8.77 40.29 -1.70
CA GLU A 507 9.67 39.22 -1.23
C GLU A 507 9.63 38.98 0.29
N ALA A 508 9.06 39.93 1.04
CA ALA A 508 8.78 39.80 2.47
C ALA A 508 7.40 40.39 2.77
N TRP A 509 6.66 39.77 3.69
CA TRP A 509 5.34 40.22 4.14
C TRP A 509 5.32 40.36 5.66
N ASN A 510 4.73 41.42 6.21
CA ASN A 510 4.72 41.65 7.66
C ASN A 510 3.30 41.94 8.15
N GLU A 511 2.59 40.90 8.56
CA GLU A 511 1.20 40.99 8.99
C GLU A 511 0.81 39.82 9.90
N SER A 512 0.13 40.11 11.00
CA SER A 512 -0.72 39.14 11.70
C SER A 512 -2.17 39.30 11.22
N ILE A 513 -2.80 38.18 10.90
CA ILE A 513 -4.20 38.11 10.47
C ILE A 513 -4.98 37.34 11.52
N GLU A 514 -5.80 38.06 12.30
CA GLU A 514 -6.52 37.52 13.44
C GLU A 514 -8.03 37.49 13.19
N ASN A 515 -8.73 36.54 13.81
CA ASN A 515 -10.18 36.35 13.77
C ASN A 515 -10.75 36.17 12.34
N ILE A 516 -10.09 35.40 11.48
CA ILE A 516 -10.54 35.18 10.09
C ILE A 516 -11.80 34.30 10.05
N TYR A 517 -12.82 34.76 9.30
CA TYR A 517 -13.93 33.95 8.83
C TYR A 517 -13.89 33.92 7.29
N LEU A 518 -14.04 32.75 6.68
CA LEU A 518 -14.06 32.57 5.22
C LEU A 518 -15.38 31.94 4.80
N ASP A 519 -16.17 32.65 3.99
CA ASP A 519 -17.45 32.14 3.48
C ASP A 519 -17.27 31.09 2.36
N ASN A 520 -16.10 31.07 1.73
CA ASN A 520 -15.72 30.21 0.60
C ASN A 520 -14.20 29.95 0.67
N SER A 521 -13.74 28.82 0.12
CA SER A 521 -12.33 28.39 0.11
C SER A 521 -11.38 29.45 -0.47
N LEU A 522 -10.31 29.73 0.28
CA LEU A 522 -9.30 30.76 -0.02
C LEU A 522 -7.91 30.14 -0.21
N VAL A 523 -7.14 30.68 -1.15
CA VAL A 523 -5.72 30.39 -1.35
C VAL A 523 -4.92 31.67 -1.13
N ILE A 524 -4.03 31.73 -0.15
CA ILE A 524 -3.01 32.79 -0.08
C ILE A 524 -1.71 32.21 -0.63
N LYS A 525 -1.04 32.90 -1.55
CA LYS A 525 0.20 32.40 -2.15
C LYS A 525 1.17 33.49 -2.57
N SER A 526 2.41 33.09 -2.78
CA SER A 526 3.44 33.92 -3.42
C SER A 526 2.96 34.56 -4.72
N GLY A 527 3.44 35.77 -5.00
CA GLY A 527 3.17 36.52 -6.21
C GLY A 527 3.59 35.84 -7.50
N LEU A 528 3.34 36.51 -8.62
CA LEU A 528 3.64 36.00 -9.97
C LEU A 528 5.12 36.20 -10.37
N GLN A 529 6.02 36.48 -9.43
CA GLN A 529 7.44 36.71 -9.73
C GLN A 529 8.25 35.40 -9.65
N TYR A 530 9.22 35.31 -10.55
CA TYR A 530 10.17 34.20 -10.65
C TYR A 530 11.60 34.76 -10.52
N ASP A 531 12.49 33.99 -9.91
CA ASP A 531 13.91 34.30 -9.81
C ASP A 531 14.64 34.09 -11.16
N ILE A 532 15.95 34.36 -11.16
CA ILE A 532 16.81 34.20 -12.34
C ILE A 532 16.98 32.75 -12.82
N ILE A 533 16.49 31.77 -12.06
CA ILE A 533 16.54 30.32 -12.33
C ILE A 533 15.16 29.80 -12.78
N GLY A 534 14.11 30.62 -12.67
CA GLY A 534 12.73 30.24 -12.98
C GLY A 534 11.99 29.55 -11.84
N LYS A 535 12.54 29.55 -10.62
CA LYS A 535 11.83 29.18 -9.39
C LYS A 535 10.95 30.37 -8.97
N ARG A 536 9.78 30.10 -8.40
CA ARG A 536 8.88 31.16 -7.90
C ARG A 536 9.48 31.81 -6.66
N ILE A 537 9.48 33.14 -6.59
CA ILE A 537 9.94 33.87 -5.40
C ILE A 537 8.91 33.65 -4.29
N GLN A 538 9.35 33.10 -3.16
CA GLN A 538 8.49 32.80 -2.01
C GLN A 538 8.57 33.97 -1.02
N PRO A 539 7.45 34.60 -0.62
CA PRO A 539 7.47 35.71 0.32
C PRO A 539 7.86 35.20 1.71
N LEU A 540 8.80 35.89 2.33
CA LEU A 540 9.19 35.64 3.72
C LEU A 540 8.22 36.39 4.66
N TRP A 541 7.22 35.68 5.16
CA TRP A 541 6.16 36.22 6.01
C TRP A 541 6.61 36.26 7.49
N THR A 542 6.63 37.47 8.06
CA THR A 542 6.87 37.82 9.46
C THR A 542 5.59 38.33 10.15
N THR A 543 5.60 38.38 11.48
CA THR A 543 4.86 39.40 12.22
C THR A 543 5.78 40.02 13.29
N GLU A 544 5.52 41.26 13.66
CA GLU A 544 6.11 41.95 14.82
C GLU A 544 5.28 41.75 16.11
N SER A 545 4.15 41.04 16.02
CA SER A 545 3.30 40.72 17.17
C SER A 545 3.73 39.43 17.88
N ASN A 546 3.54 39.38 19.20
CA ASN A 546 3.68 38.15 20.00
C ASN A 546 2.44 37.21 19.87
N SER A 547 1.62 37.43 18.83
CA SER A 547 0.45 36.62 18.44
C SER A 547 0.76 35.78 17.20
N SER A 548 -0.11 34.83 16.87
CA SER A 548 0.03 33.99 15.69
C SER A 548 -0.09 34.78 14.38
N ILE A 549 0.71 34.40 13.39
CA ILE A 549 0.70 35.01 12.04
C ILE A 549 -0.69 34.91 11.39
N ILE A 550 -1.38 33.80 11.62
CA ILE A 550 -2.72 33.51 11.12
C ILE A 550 -3.54 32.88 12.26
N ASP A 551 -4.72 33.42 12.51
CA ASP A 551 -5.74 32.90 13.42
C ASP A 551 -7.09 32.83 12.67
N LEU A 552 -7.53 31.60 12.41
CA LEU A 552 -8.63 31.24 11.52
C LEU A 552 -9.75 30.57 12.33
N ILE A 553 -10.93 31.20 12.33
CA ILE A 553 -12.08 30.74 13.11
C ILE A 553 -12.98 29.78 12.28
N SER A 554 -13.12 30.00 10.97
CA SER A 554 -13.90 29.09 10.11
C SER A 554 -13.62 29.23 8.61
N GLY A 555 -13.70 28.12 7.88
CA GLY A 555 -13.63 28.02 6.42
C GLY A 555 -12.22 27.68 5.89
N ASP A 556 -12.12 27.24 4.64
CA ASP A 556 -10.91 26.60 4.12
C ASP A 556 -9.85 27.63 3.69
N LEU A 557 -8.63 27.54 4.23
CA LEU A 557 -7.48 28.38 3.90
C LEU A 557 -6.25 27.55 3.44
N THR A 558 -5.99 27.52 2.13
CA THR A 558 -4.76 26.97 1.56
C THR A 558 -3.64 28.01 1.52
N LEU A 559 -2.41 27.60 1.81
CA LEU A 559 -1.21 28.42 1.71
C LEU A 559 -0.23 27.79 0.70
N GLU A 560 0.02 28.43 -0.45
CA GLU A 560 0.97 27.92 -1.46
C GLU A 560 2.26 28.76 -1.53
N ASN A 561 3.43 28.11 -1.52
CA ASN A 561 4.73 28.74 -1.82
C ASN A 561 5.11 29.93 -0.91
N ILE A 562 4.73 29.91 0.36
CA ILE A 562 5.06 30.94 1.37
C ILE A 562 6.20 30.42 2.27
N GLN A 563 7.10 31.30 2.71
CA GLN A 563 8.06 31.03 3.77
C GLN A 563 7.65 31.78 5.05
N PHE A 564 7.93 31.21 6.23
CA PHE A 564 7.65 31.87 7.51
C PHE A 564 8.94 32.16 8.27
N LYS A 565 9.13 33.40 8.72
CA LYS A 565 10.34 33.82 9.44
C LYS A 565 10.21 33.62 10.94
N GLY A 566 10.62 32.46 11.40
CA GLY A 566 10.76 32.17 12.83
C GLY A 566 10.75 30.67 13.06
N GLY A 567 11.86 30.11 13.51
CA GLY A 567 11.83 28.78 14.12
C GLY A 567 11.00 28.81 15.40
N THR A 568 10.42 27.69 15.75
CA THR A 568 9.61 27.53 16.96
C THR A 568 10.51 27.37 18.20
N GLY A 569 9.96 27.55 19.41
CA GLY A 569 10.68 27.28 20.67
C GLY A 569 11.39 28.45 21.38
N GLU A 570 11.14 29.71 21.02
CA GLU A 570 11.55 30.89 21.82
C GLU A 570 10.36 31.83 22.08
N GLU A 571 10.32 32.50 23.23
CA GLU A 571 9.13 33.26 23.69
C GLU A 571 8.74 34.44 22.78
N ASP A 572 9.71 35.01 22.07
CA ASP A 572 9.56 36.17 21.18
C ASP A 572 9.33 35.80 19.70
N LYS A 573 8.97 34.54 19.38
CA LYS A 573 8.81 34.06 18.00
C LYS A 573 7.34 33.82 17.60
N PRO A 574 6.97 34.05 16.32
CA PRO A 574 5.58 34.20 15.88
C PRO A 574 4.78 32.89 15.78
N MET A 575 5.44 31.74 15.99
CA MET A 575 4.79 30.46 16.29
C MET A 575 5.50 29.84 17.49
N LYS A 576 4.80 29.77 18.63
CA LYS A 576 5.40 29.36 19.92
C LYS A 576 5.84 27.89 19.97
N SER A 577 5.18 27.04 19.18
CA SER A 577 5.55 25.64 18.92
C SER A 577 4.89 25.20 17.61
N ILE A 578 5.33 24.08 17.04
CA ILE A 578 4.66 23.44 15.90
C ILE A 578 3.21 23.07 16.24
N ASN A 579 2.94 22.71 17.50
CA ASN A 579 1.60 22.38 17.99
C ASN A 579 0.62 23.56 17.84
N PHE A 580 1.08 24.80 18.02
CA PHE A 580 0.23 25.98 17.85
C PHE A 580 -0.20 26.18 16.39
N ALA A 581 0.67 25.84 15.43
CA ALA A 581 0.34 25.89 14.00
C ALA A 581 -0.71 24.82 13.59
N GLN A 582 -0.90 23.79 14.41
CA GLN A 582 -1.76 22.65 14.10
C GLN A 582 -3.19 22.78 14.66
N GLN A 583 -3.41 23.60 15.70
CA GLN A 583 -4.66 23.64 16.48
C GLN A 583 -5.77 24.55 15.92
N ASN A 584 -5.49 25.39 14.90
CA ASN A 584 -6.39 26.44 14.42
C ASN A 584 -6.90 26.20 12.97
N SER A 585 -7.44 25.01 12.67
CA SER A 585 -8.09 24.73 11.37
C SER A 585 -9.26 23.77 11.49
N VAL A 586 -10.29 23.96 10.65
CA VAL A 586 -11.49 23.10 10.62
C VAL A 586 -11.67 22.49 9.22
N ASN A 587 -11.11 21.29 9.06
CA ASN A 587 -11.24 20.37 7.90
C ASN A 587 -10.52 20.79 6.60
N ASN A 588 -10.30 19.78 5.72
CA ASN A 588 -10.00 19.91 4.28
C ASN A 588 -8.72 20.69 3.88
N LEU A 589 -7.66 20.65 4.68
CA LEU A 589 -6.42 21.39 4.42
C LEU A 589 -5.16 20.53 4.54
N ARG A 590 -4.15 20.82 3.71
CA ARG A 590 -2.78 20.30 3.87
C ARG A 590 -1.86 21.42 4.37
N ILE A 591 -1.16 21.17 5.47
CA ILE A 591 -0.13 22.07 6.01
C ILE A 591 1.27 21.54 5.68
N GLU A 592 2.16 22.43 5.24
CA GLU A 592 3.58 22.13 5.04
C GLU A 592 4.43 23.06 5.92
N ILE A 593 5.18 22.45 6.84
CA ILE A 593 6.01 23.11 7.85
C ILE A 593 7.47 22.95 7.42
N ILE A 594 8.11 24.07 7.10
CA ILE A 594 9.52 24.11 6.66
C ILE A 594 10.40 24.57 7.82
N LEU A 595 11.25 23.68 8.29
CA LEU A 595 12.20 23.88 9.37
C LEU A 595 13.47 24.56 8.82
N ILE A 596 13.54 25.88 8.98
CA ILE A 596 14.63 26.74 8.44
C ILE A 596 15.85 26.78 9.36
N ASN A 597 15.66 26.73 10.68
CA ASN A 597 16.80 26.73 11.63
C ASN A 597 17.59 25.39 11.56
N PRO A 598 18.90 25.40 11.90
CA PRO A 598 19.71 24.19 11.98
C PRO A 598 19.39 23.33 13.21
N GLN A 599 18.72 23.88 14.23
CA GLN A 599 18.34 23.18 15.46
C GLN A 599 16.94 23.59 15.94
N HIS A 600 16.15 22.63 16.41
CA HIS A 600 14.80 22.80 16.99
C HIS A 600 14.62 21.86 18.18
N ASN A 601 14.06 22.35 19.29
CA ASN A 601 13.82 21.57 20.52
C ASN A 601 12.31 21.46 20.78
N GLU A 602 11.65 20.61 20.00
CA GLU A 602 10.19 20.48 19.95
C GLU A 602 9.72 19.12 20.48
N ASN A 603 8.59 19.09 21.19
CA ASN A 603 7.77 17.89 21.34
C ASN A 603 6.46 18.15 20.58
N ILE A 604 6.30 17.51 19.43
CA ILE A 604 5.17 17.69 18.53
C ILE A 604 4.05 16.74 18.94
N PHE A 605 2.85 17.26 19.21
CA PHE A 605 1.67 16.50 19.63
C PHE A 605 0.56 16.63 18.59
N ILE A 606 0.24 15.53 17.90
CA ILE A 606 -0.81 15.48 16.89
C ILE A 606 -1.98 14.65 17.44
N ASP A 607 -3.15 15.26 17.60
CA ASP A 607 -4.29 14.66 18.30
C ASP A 607 -5.58 14.70 17.47
N GLU A 608 -6.71 14.38 18.11
CA GLU A 608 -8.06 14.43 17.53
C GLU A 608 -8.60 15.86 17.25
N THR A 609 -8.01 16.90 17.83
CA THR A 609 -8.38 18.31 17.56
C THR A 609 -7.71 18.85 16.30
N ILE A 610 -6.58 18.23 15.92
CA ILE A 610 -5.76 18.60 14.77
C ILE A 610 -6.32 17.87 13.54
N VAL A 611 -7.25 18.53 12.83
CA VAL A 611 -8.00 17.96 11.68
C VAL A 611 -7.54 18.58 10.36
N TRP A 612 -6.53 17.96 9.75
CA TRP A 612 -5.97 18.30 8.45
C TRP A 612 -6.02 17.06 7.53
N ASP A 613 -6.09 17.26 6.22
CA ASP A 613 -5.96 16.18 5.22
C ASP A 613 -4.54 15.60 5.22
N GLN A 614 -3.54 16.44 5.47
CA GLN A 614 -2.15 16.01 5.60
C GLN A 614 -1.26 17.04 6.33
N ILE A 615 -0.42 16.58 7.25
CA ILE A 615 0.69 17.37 7.82
C ILE A 615 2.00 16.94 7.16
N HIS A 616 2.73 17.88 6.55
CA HIS A 616 4.11 17.70 6.09
C HIS A 616 5.07 18.51 6.96
N ILE A 617 6.15 17.90 7.42
CA ILE A 617 7.24 18.56 8.17
C ILE A 617 8.56 18.23 7.47
N LYS A 618 9.33 19.24 7.06
CA LYS A 618 10.61 19.05 6.35
C LYS A 618 11.64 20.12 6.67
N ALA A 619 12.93 19.81 6.54
CA ALA A 619 13.96 20.87 6.53
C ALA A 619 13.91 21.70 5.25
N GLU A 620 14.47 22.93 5.30
CA GLU A 620 14.83 23.66 4.08
C GLU A 620 16.12 23.11 3.42
N VAL A 621 17.07 22.65 4.23
CA VAL A 621 18.37 22.12 3.80
C VAL A 621 18.49 20.66 4.20
N GLU A 622 18.66 19.77 3.22
CA GLU A 622 18.48 18.31 3.39
C GLU A 622 19.44 17.64 4.39
N GLU A 623 20.59 18.25 4.65
CA GLU A 623 21.60 17.77 5.61
C GLU A 623 21.81 18.74 6.81
N GLY A 624 21.00 19.79 6.93
CA GLY A 624 21.29 20.93 7.83
C GLY A 624 20.53 20.98 9.15
N THR A 625 19.36 20.35 9.27
CA THR A 625 18.40 20.62 10.35
C THR A 625 18.24 19.45 11.32
N THR A 626 18.55 19.71 12.59
CA THR A 626 18.39 18.76 13.70
C THR A 626 17.16 19.09 14.55
N MET A 627 16.23 18.16 14.65
CA MET A 627 15.24 18.11 15.73
C MET A 627 15.89 17.38 16.91
N PHE A 628 16.00 18.01 18.07
CA PHE A 628 16.68 17.41 19.23
C PHE A 628 15.82 17.40 20.50
N ARG A 629 16.07 16.43 21.38
CA ARG A 629 15.47 16.34 22.71
C ARG A 629 16.53 15.92 23.73
N ASP A 630 16.87 16.85 24.62
CA ASP A 630 17.97 16.68 25.59
C ASP A 630 17.48 16.28 27.00
N ASN A 631 16.18 16.44 27.28
CA ASN A 631 15.64 16.32 28.64
C ASN A 631 15.43 14.86 29.09
N GLU A 632 16.35 14.36 29.92
CA GLU A 632 16.32 13.04 30.56
C GLU A 632 15.17 12.85 31.58
N GLU A 633 14.58 13.91 32.13
CA GLU A 633 13.52 13.80 33.16
C GLU A 633 12.19 13.26 32.63
N LEU A 634 12.04 13.10 31.31
CA LEU A 634 10.82 12.65 30.64
C LEU A 634 11.07 11.39 29.80
N GLU A 635 11.14 10.23 30.46
CA GLU A 635 11.28 8.89 29.85
C GLU A 635 10.21 8.61 28.78
N ASN A 636 8.98 9.11 29.00
CA ASN A 636 7.78 8.81 28.18
C ASN A 636 7.47 9.85 27.09
N ALA A 637 8.35 10.83 26.84
CA ALA A 637 8.13 11.86 25.82
C ALA A 637 8.95 11.61 24.55
N ALA A 638 8.51 12.21 23.43
CA ALA A 638 9.07 12.03 22.10
C ALA A 638 9.13 13.36 21.34
N ILE A 639 10.03 13.47 20.36
CA ILE A 639 10.04 14.60 19.41
C ILE A 639 8.69 14.66 18.66
N ILE A 640 8.08 13.50 18.36
CA ILE A 640 6.74 13.43 17.76
C ILE A 640 5.88 12.40 18.48
N GLN A 641 4.72 12.80 18.98
CA GLN A 641 3.71 11.92 19.55
C GLN A 641 2.36 12.13 18.87
N MET A 642 1.76 11.04 18.41
CA MET A 642 0.35 11.00 17.97
C MET A 642 -0.51 10.38 19.09
N THR A 643 -1.75 10.84 19.28
CA THR A 643 -2.71 10.26 20.23
C THR A 643 -3.41 9.02 19.64
N PRO A 644 -4.15 8.23 20.42
CA PRO A 644 -4.96 7.12 19.90
C PRO A 644 -6.03 7.52 18.87
N ASN A 645 -6.42 8.79 18.86
CA ASN A 645 -7.56 9.31 18.13
C ASN A 645 -7.18 10.28 16.99
N SER A 646 -5.90 10.58 16.78
CA SER A 646 -5.45 11.42 15.65
C SER A 646 -5.95 10.86 14.32
N ILE A 647 -6.59 11.68 13.50
CA ILE A 647 -7.09 11.26 12.18
C ILE A 647 -6.21 11.71 11.01
N THR A 648 -5.42 12.76 11.22
CA THR A 648 -4.59 13.45 10.23
C THR A 648 -3.33 12.66 9.80
N PRO A 649 -3.23 12.22 8.52
CA PRO A 649 -2.02 11.63 7.97
C PRO A 649 -0.82 12.59 8.07
N THR A 650 0.32 12.09 8.56
CA THR A 650 1.50 12.91 8.83
C THR A 650 2.72 12.37 8.07
N THR A 651 3.55 13.26 7.54
CA THR A 651 4.81 12.93 6.86
C THR A 651 5.91 13.84 7.35
N VAL A 652 7.03 13.25 7.76
CA VAL A 652 8.21 13.96 8.28
C VAL A 652 9.41 13.54 7.46
N GLN A 653 10.16 14.49 6.91
CA GLN A 653 11.20 14.19 5.93
C GLN A 653 12.42 15.10 5.96
N ASN A 654 13.55 14.60 5.47
CA ASN A 654 14.81 15.37 5.30
C ASN A 654 15.27 16.05 6.61
N VAL A 655 15.26 15.33 7.75
CA VAL A 655 15.66 15.86 9.06
C VAL A 655 16.61 14.92 9.79
N MET A 656 17.47 15.49 10.63
CA MET A 656 18.22 14.74 11.64
C MET A 656 17.40 14.73 12.94
N MET A 657 17.28 13.58 13.61
CA MET A 657 16.61 13.45 14.91
C MET A 657 17.60 12.95 15.96
N ASN A 658 17.88 13.73 17.00
CA ASN A 658 18.85 13.39 18.05
C ASN A 658 18.20 13.40 19.44
N VAL A 659 18.26 12.28 20.16
CA VAL A 659 17.57 12.10 21.44
C VAL A 659 18.51 11.45 22.46
N SER A 660 18.76 12.15 23.57
CA SER A 660 19.67 11.67 24.64
C SER A 660 19.16 10.38 25.29
N SER A 661 17.86 10.31 25.57
CA SER A 661 17.16 9.14 26.12
C SER A 661 15.67 9.13 25.72
N GLY A 662 14.98 7.99 25.82
CA GLY A 662 13.54 7.87 25.52
C GLY A 662 13.24 7.69 24.02
N PHE A 663 12.33 8.51 23.47
CA PHE A 663 11.74 8.27 22.15
C PHE A 663 12.03 9.37 21.11
N PHE A 664 12.20 8.96 19.85
CA PHE A 664 12.09 9.85 18.69
C PHE A 664 10.62 10.10 18.38
N VAL A 665 9.85 9.02 18.27
CA VAL A 665 8.48 9.00 17.74
C VAL A 665 7.63 8.04 18.56
N ILE A 666 6.42 8.43 18.91
CA ILE A 666 5.38 7.58 19.52
C ILE A 666 4.10 7.71 18.70
N GLN A 667 3.82 6.73 17.84
CA GLN A 667 2.58 6.65 17.06
C GLN A 667 1.56 5.79 17.81
N LYS A 668 0.51 6.39 18.38
CA LYS A 668 -0.59 5.66 19.06
C LYS A 668 -1.87 5.56 18.21
N SER A 669 -1.96 6.25 17.07
CA SER A 669 -3.20 6.41 16.32
C SER A 669 -3.77 5.12 15.73
N LYS A 670 -5.09 5.01 15.79
CA LYS A 670 -5.86 3.94 15.15
C LYS A 670 -6.18 4.21 13.68
N ILE A 671 -6.03 5.44 13.21
CA ILE A 671 -6.53 5.92 11.91
C ILE A 671 -5.42 6.62 11.11
N ALA A 672 -4.82 7.68 11.63
CA ALA A 672 -3.78 8.46 10.94
C ALA A 672 -2.54 7.62 10.60
N ILE A 673 -2.11 7.68 9.35
CA ILE A 673 -0.83 7.11 8.89
C ILE A 673 0.31 8.05 9.28
N LEU A 674 1.44 7.51 9.73
CA LEU A 674 2.68 8.27 9.94
C LEU A 674 3.77 7.79 8.98
N THR A 675 4.35 8.72 8.22
CA THR A 675 5.48 8.48 7.33
C THR A 675 6.72 9.22 7.83
N LEU A 676 7.83 8.50 7.95
CA LEU A 676 9.16 9.01 8.31
C LEU A 676 10.08 8.72 7.11
N GLN A 677 10.58 9.76 6.43
CA GLN A 677 11.29 9.59 5.15
C GLN A 677 12.63 10.34 5.10
N ASN A 678 13.72 9.69 4.73
CA ASN A 678 15.05 10.33 4.67
C ASN A 678 15.39 11.05 6.00
N ILE A 679 15.24 10.33 7.12
CA ILE A 679 15.56 10.82 8.46
C ILE A 679 16.85 10.17 8.96
N ILE A 680 17.75 10.98 9.53
CA ILE A 680 18.97 10.52 10.20
C ILE A 680 18.68 10.45 11.70
N PHE A 681 18.35 9.25 12.20
CA PHE A 681 18.13 8.99 13.62
C PHE A 681 19.44 8.80 14.35
N ILE A 682 19.61 9.50 15.47
CA ILE A 682 20.87 9.61 16.22
C ILE A 682 20.65 9.38 17.71
N SER A 683 21.57 8.62 18.32
CA SER A 683 21.64 8.34 19.76
C SER A 683 20.56 7.34 20.24
N ASN A 684 20.23 7.37 21.53
CA ASN A 684 19.54 6.28 22.22
C ASN A 684 18.03 6.23 21.98
N GLY A 685 17.45 7.22 21.29
CA GLY A 685 16.03 7.28 20.96
C GLY A 685 15.43 5.99 20.36
N THR A 686 14.15 5.76 20.63
CA THR A 686 13.33 4.65 20.09
C THR A 686 12.18 5.20 19.23
N ILE A 687 11.85 4.53 18.12
CA ILE A 687 10.59 4.73 17.39
C ILE A 687 9.58 3.71 17.90
N GLN A 688 8.48 4.17 18.50
CA GLN A 688 7.47 3.30 19.09
C GLN A 688 6.14 3.35 18.31
N GLN A 689 5.68 2.19 17.89
CA GLN A 689 4.40 1.98 17.22
C GLN A 689 3.43 1.28 18.19
N ASN A 690 2.47 2.04 18.71
CA ASN A 690 1.44 1.62 19.65
C ASN A 690 0.02 1.77 19.08
N GLY A 691 -0.13 2.17 17.81
CA GLY A 691 -1.42 2.38 17.15
C GLY A 691 -1.82 1.23 16.22
N SER A 692 -3.09 1.13 15.83
CA SER A 692 -3.51 0.15 14.83
C SER A 692 -3.30 0.60 13.38
N SER A 693 -2.99 1.89 13.15
CA SER A 693 -2.69 2.40 11.80
C SER A 693 -1.27 2.04 11.33
N LEU A 694 -0.91 2.53 10.15
CA LEU A 694 0.39 2.31 9.51
C LEU A 694 1.45 3.31 9.99
N LEU A 695 2.59 2.76 10.40
CA LEU A 695 3.88 3.46 10.43
C LEU A 695 4.73 3.04 9.22
N LEU A 696 5.12 4.01 8.40
CA LEU A 696 6.04 3.85 7.28
C LEU A 696 7.36 4.56 7.60
N ILE A 697 8.48 3.83 7.49
CA ILE A 697 9.85 4.33 7.63
C ILE A 697 10.57 4.05 6.31
N ASN A 698 11.01 5.08 5.60
CA ASN A 698 11.58 4.94 4.25
C ASN A 698 12.88 5.73 4.07
N SER A 699 13.93 5.10 3.52
CA SER A 699 15.22 5.75 3.23
C SER A 699 15.91 6.38 4.46
N CYS A 700 15.61 5.91 5.68
CA CYS A 700 16.14 6.46 6.93
C CYS A 700 17.44 5.76 7.36
N SER A 701 18.27 6.44 8.15
CA SER A 701 19.47 5.85 8.75
C SER A 701 19.47 5.94 10.28
N PHE A 702 20.14 5.00 10.95
CA PHE A 702 20.14 4.87 12.41
C PHE A 702 21.56 4.73 12.96
N HIS A 703 21.98 5.70 13.77
CA HIS A 703 23.36 5.84 14.28
C HIS A 703 23.40 6.02 15.81
N THR A 704 24.46 5.52 16.46
CA THR A 704 24.77 5.75 17.88
C THR A 704 26.14 6.41 18.00
N PHE A 705 26.30 7.37 18.93
CA PHE A 705 27.51 8.21 19.04
C PHE A 705 28.54 7.79 20.10
N ASP A 706 28.34 6.65 20.77
CA ASP A 706 29.22 6.13 21.83
C ASP A 706 29.31 4.60 21.73
N ASP A 707 30.41 4.02 22.23
CA ASP A 707 30.55 2.57 22.50
C ASP A 707 29.66 2.08 23.68
N LYS A 708 28.67 2.88 24.09
CA LYS A 708 27.77 2.61 25.22
C LYS A 708 26.58 1.78 24.75
N PHE A 709 26.24 0.76 25.52
CA PHE A 709 25.09 -0.12 25.25
C PHE A 709 23.78 0.66 25.09
N LYS A 710 23.19 0.63 23.89
CA LYS A 710 21.81 1.07 23.67
C LYS A 710 20.85 0.10 24.36
N SER A 711 20.06 0.56 25.33
CA SER A 711 19.16 -0.30 26.12
C SER A 711 17.95 -0.81 25.33
N ASN A 712 17.50 -0.04 24.34
CA ASN A 712 16.23 -0.22 23.62
C ASN A 712 16.48 -0.50 22.14
N SER A 713 15.48 -1.05 21.44
CA SER A 713 15.46 -1.13 19.99
C SER A 713 15.51 0.25 19.31
N PHE A 714 15.88 0.30 18.04
CA PHE A 714 15.64 1.50 17.21
C PHE A 714 14.16 1.61 16.84
N VAL A 715 13.50 0.49 16.57
CA VAL A 715 12.05 0.41 16.29
C VAL A 715 11.41 -0.64 17.18
N SER A 716 10.29 -0.30 17.83
CA SER A 716 9.48 -1.20 18.66
C SER A 716 8.01 -1.07 18.28
N ALA A 717 7.41 -2.12 17.71
CA ALA A 717 6.03 -2.12 17.24
C ALA A 717 5.17 -3.10 18.03
N LEU A 718 4.35 -2.56 18.93
CA LEU A 718 3.46 -3.35 19.80
C LEU A 718 2.19 -3.80 19.07
N GLN A 719 1.67 -3.01 18.12
CA GLN A 719 0.49 -3.36 17.32
C GLN A 719 0.39 -2.61 15.97
N GLY A 720 -0.56 -2.99 15.11
CA GLY A 720 -0.88 -2.28 13.85
C GLY A 720 -0.02 -2.69 12.65
N GLN A 721 0.23 -1.76 11.72
CA GLN A 721 1.06 -2.04 10.53
C GLN A 721 2.41 -1.32 10.59
N LEU A 722 3.48 -2.04 10.23
CA LEU A 722 4.84 -1.52 10.18
C LEU A 722 5.44 -1.78 8.79
N LYS A 723 5.93 -0.72 8.14
CA LYS A 723 6.60 -0.81 6.83
C LYS A 723 7.95 -0.09 6.91
N ILE A 724 9.04 -0.83 6.70
CA ILE A 724 10.42 -0.33 6.71
C ILE A 724 11.03 -0.60 5.34
N ALA A 725 11.51 0.45 4.67
CA ALA A 725 12.03 0.35 3.31
C ALA A 725 13.31 1.16 3.14
N GLN A 726 14.27 0.64 2.37
CA GLN A 726 15.47 1.37 1.94
C GLN A 726 16.34 1.94 3.08
N CYS A 727 16.26 1.39 4.30
CA CYS A 727 16.90 1.95 5.49
C CYS A 727 18.32 1.40 5.74
N GLN A 728 19.17 2.17 6.42
CA GLN A 728 20.50 1.76 6.90
C GLN A 728 20.50 1.70 8.43
N ILE A 729 20.63 0.51 9.01
CA ILE A 729 20.52 0.28 10.45
C ILE A 729 21.85 -0.23 11.00
N GLY A 730 22.46 0.54 11.91
CA GLY A 730 23.85 0.35 12.31
C GLY A 730 24.82 1.07 11.38
N THR A 731 26.12 0.93 11.66
CA THR A 731 27.16 1.74 11.01
C THR A 731 28.37 0.87 10.58
N ASN A 732 29.46 1.49 10.15
CA ASN A 732 30.75 0.81 9.94
C ASN A 732 31.47 0.43 11.26
N SER A 733 30.98 0.95 12.40
CA SER A 733 31.45 0.62 13.75
C SER A 733 30.46 -0.32 14.45
N ILE A 734 30.97 -1.16 15.35
CA ILE A 734 30.17 -2.07 16.15
C ILE A 734 29.19 -1.28 17.02
N THR A 735 27.90 -1.60 16.88
CA THR A 735 26.79 -0.98 17.59
C THR A 735 26.29 -1.96 18.66
N TYR A 736 26.73 -1.76 19.90
CA TYR A 736 26.34 -2.61 21.04
C TYR A 736 24.95 -2.26 21.57
N MET A 737 24.06 -3.25 21.61
CA MET A 737 22.67 -3.12 22.04
C MET A 737 22.33 -4.17 23.10
N ARG A 738 21.33 -3.89 23.95
CA ARG A 738 20.74 -4.83 24.92
C ARG A 738 19.35 -5.33 24.49
N ASN A 739 18.95 -5.01 23.26
CA ASN A 739 17.77 -5.51 22.57
C ASN A 739 18.08 -5.58 21.06
N SER A 740 17.26 -6.29 20.30
CA SER A 740 17.21 -6.25 18.83
C SER A 740 17.01 -4.85 18.28
N ALA A 741 17.58 -4.55 17.10
CA ALA A 741 17.40 -3.26 16.43
C ALA A 741 15.93 -2.98 16.06
N ILE A 742 15.18 -4.01 15.65
CA ILE A 742 13.74 -3.96 15.38
C ILE A 742 13.05 -5.07 16.19
N GLN A 743 12.09 -4.68 17.03
CA GLN A 743 11.21 -5.60 17.74
C GLN A 743 9.75 -5.38 17.32
N ALA A 744 9.03 -6.45 16.98
CA ALA A 744 7.60 -6.40 16.67
C ALA A 744 6.83 -7.51 17.41
N PHE A 745 5.57 -7.24 17.76
CA PHE A 745 4.74 -8.09 18.62
C PHE A 745 3.46 -8.57 17.91
N SER A 746 2.79 -9.57 18.51
CA SER A 746 1.68 -10.36 17.95
C SER A 746 0.44 -9.58 17.52
N LEU A 747 0.23 -8.36 18.05
CA LEU A 747 -0.87 -7.48 17.66
C LEU A 747 -0.55 -6.65 16.39
N CYS A 748 0.63 -6.84 15.79
CA CYS A 748 0.92 -6.34 14.45
C CYS A 748 0.28 -7.23 13.38
N THR A 749 -0.32 -6.62 12.36
CA THR A 749 -1.08 -7.31 11.30
C THR A 749 -0.37 -7.33 9.96
N ASP A 750 0.41 -6.31 9.63
CA ASP A 750 1.24 -6.26 8.42
C ASP A 750 2.63 -5.70 8.74
N ILE A 751 3.64 -6.57 8.74
CA ILE A 751 5.06 -6.22 8.94
C ILE A 751 5.80 -6.43 7.62
N LYS A 752 6.19 -5.34 6.94
CA LYS A 752 7.03 -5.41 5.74
C LYS A 752 8.37 -4.72 5.96
N ILE A 753 9.46 -5.43 5.71
CA ILE A 753 10.83 -4.89 5.78
C ILE A 753 11.50 -5.17 4.43
N SER A 754 12.02 -4.15 3.75
CA SER A 754 12.58 -4.36 2.41
C SER A 754 13.75 -3.46 2.04
N LYS A 755 14.64 -3.95 1.17
CA LYS A 755 15.75 -3.16 0.57
C LYS A 755 16.63 -2.45 1.60
N SER A 756 16.69 -2.98 2.82
CA SER A 756 17.29 -2.34 3.99
C SER A 756 18.52 -3.12 4.47
N ASN A 757 19.52 -2.38 4.93
CA ASN A 757 20.82 -2.88 5.35
C ASN A 757 20.92 -2.87 6.87
N PHE A 758 21.50 -3.94 7.42
CA PHE A 758 21.78 -4.14 8.84
C PHE A 758 23.26 -4.46 8.99
N THR A 759 24.04 -3.59 9.64
CA THR A 759 25.52 -3.66 9.62
C THR A 759 26.14 -3.46 11.01
N ASN A 760 27.02 -4.38 11.41
CA ASN A 760 27.79 -4.32 12.67
C ASN A 760 26.92 -4.19 13.93
N LEU A 761 25.74 -4.84 13.93
CA LEU A 761 24.82 -4.85 15.06
C LEU A 761 25.17 -5.97 16.03
N HIS A 762 25.50 -5.64 17.28
CA HIS A 762 25.88 -6.61 18.31
C HIS A 762 24.89 -6.55 19.48
N SER A 763 24.15 -7.63 19.75
CA SER A 763 23.26 -7.73 20.91
C SER A 763 23.88 -8.54 22.04
N GLN A 764 23.89 -7.96 23.24
CA GLN A 764 24.29 -8.61 24.49
C GLN A 764 23.09 -8.60 25.44
N ILE A 765 22.11 -9.46 25.15
CA ILE A 765 20.85 -9.52 25.90
C ILE A 765 21.04 -10.43 27.12
N GLU A 766 21.50 -9.82 28.21
CA GLU A 766 21.48 -10.41 29.54
C GLU A 766 20.01 -10.58 30.00
N ASP A 767 19.72 -11.68 30.70
CA ASP A 767 18.42 -11.99 31.36
C ASP A 767 17.15 -12.12 30.48
N GLN A 768 17.23 -12.27 29.15
CA GLN A 768 16.08 -12.66 28.32
C GLN A 768 16.25 -14.06 27.69
N GLU A 769 15.15 -14.79 27.50
CA GLU A 769 15.14 -16.16 26.93
C GLU A 769 15.18 -16.19 25.39
N ILE A 770 15.00 -15.04 24.74
CA ILE A 770 14.78 -14.87 23.29
C ILE A 770 15.61 -13.65 22.85
N SER A 771 16.53 -13.80 21.89
CA SER A 771 17.48 -12.74 21.53
C SER A 771 17.88 -12.72 20.04
N SER A 772 18.05 -11.51 19.48
CA SER A 772 18.65 -11.33 18.16
C SER A 772 19.20 -9.92 17.99
N ALA A 773 20.23 -9.75 17.15
CA ALA A 773 20.84 -8.43 16.95
C ALA A 773 20.00 -7.53 16.03
N CYS A 774 19.46 -8.05 14.92
CA CYS A 774 18.72 -7.21 13.97
C CYS A 774 17.22 -7.22 14.23
N ILE A 775 16.56 -8.38 14.15
CA ILE A 775 15.09 -8.47 14.08
C ILE A 775 14.55 -9.56 15.02
N VAL A 776 13.64 -9.17 15.92
CA VAL A 776 12.77 -10.08 16.68
C VAL A 776 11.31 -9.81 16.32
N ILE A 777 10.58 -10.84 15.90
CA ILE A 777 9.13 -10.75 15.63
C ILE A 777 8.40 -11.84 16.41
N ILE A 778 7.45 -11.44 17.25
CA ILE A 778 6.44 -12.34 17.81
C ILE A 778 5.20 -12.25 16.91
N VAL A 779 4.76 -13.36 16.33
CA VAL A 779 3.57 -13.42 15.47
C VAL A 779 2.35 -13.92 16.25
N GLY A 780 1.18 -13.35 15.94
CA GLY A 780 -0.13 -13.86 16.32
C GLY A 780 -0.93 -14.30 15.09
N ASP A 781 -2.15 -14.75 15.31
CA ASP A 781 -3.04 -15.38 14.32
C ASP A 781 -3.18 -14.56 13.01
N SER A 782 -3.23 -13.23 13.15
CA SER A 782 -3.45 -12.28 12.05
C SER A 782 -2.19 -11.53 11.59
N THR A 783 -0.99 -11.98 11.99
CA THR A 783 0.27 -11.32 11.66
C THR A 783 0.84 -11.81 10.33
N HIS A 784 0.87 -10.96 9.31
CA HIS A 784 1.61 -11.24 8.07
C HIS A 784 2.98 -10.53 8.08
N VAL A 785 4.03 -11.26 7.73
CA VAL A 785 5.45 -10.82 7.73
C VAL A 785 6.07 -11.01 6.35
N SER A 786 6.70 -9.97 5.81
CA SER A 786 7.39 -10.00 4.52
C SER A 786 8.73 -9.26 4.61
N ILE A 787 9.83 -10.00 4.63
CA ILE A 787 11.20 -9.48 4.62
C ILE A 787 11.80 -9.77 3.24
N ASN A 788 12.17 -8.75 2.46
CA ASN A 788 12.60 -8.95 1.07
C ASN A 788 13.73 -8.01 0.60
N GLU A 789 14.73 -8.56 -0.10
CA GLU A 789 15.89 -7.81 -0.64
C GLU A 789 16.71 -7.08 0.46
N CYS A 790 16.73 -7.59 1.70
CA CYS A 790 17.51 -7.02 2.80
C CYS A 790 18.92 -7.63 2.91
N PHE A 791 19.87 -6.83 3.40
CA PHE A 791 21.27 -7.21 3.58
C PHE A 791 21.64 -7.18 5.07
N PHE A 792 22.09 -8.31 5.60
CA PHE A 792 22.52 -8.48 6.99
C PHE A 792 24.01 -8.83 6.99
N HIS A 793 24.80 -8.04 7.73
CA HIS A 793 26.25 -8.19 7.78
C HIS A 793 26.79 -7.95 9.18
N TYR A 794 27.69 -8.83 9.63
CA TYR A 794 28.40 -8.73 10.91
C TYR A 794 27.42 -8.51 12.07
N SER A 795 26.42 -9.40 12.14
CA SER A 795 25.27 -9.29 13.05
C SER A 795 25.35 -10.38 14.11
N ILE A 796 25.67 -10.01 15.34
CA ILE A 796 26.15 -10.94 16.37
C ILE A 796 25.30 -10.82 17.64
N ASP A 797 24.53 -11.85 17.97
CA ASP A 797 23.96 -12.00 19.30
C ASP A 797 24.89 -12.87 20.17
N SER A 798 25.23 -12.36 21.35
CA SER A 798 26.03 -13.08 22.35
C SER A 798 25.25 -13.23 23.67
N GLY A 799 24.00 -13.67 23.60
CA GLY A 799 23.24 -14.10 24.78
C GLY A 799 23.90 -15.29 25.49
N ASN A 800 23.35 -15.70 26.64
CA ASN A 800 23.85 -16.89 27.35
C ASN A 800 23.42 -18.21 26.67
N ASP A 801 24.12 -19.31 26.91
CA ASP A 801 23.86 -20.65 26.32
C ASP A 801 22.41 -21.19 26.49
N ASN A 802 21.63 -20.62 27.41
CA ASN A 802 20.23 -20.98 27.67
C ASN A 802 19.21 -20.15 26.86
N THR A 803 19.65 -19.20 26.03
CA THR A 803 18.79 -18.29 25.26
C THR A 803 18.52 -18.80 23.85
N ILE A 804 17.30 -18.62 23.34
CA ILE A 804 16.96 -18.82 21.92
C ILE A 804 17.47 -17.62 21.15
N SER A 805 18.57 -17.78 20.43
CA SER A 805 19.39 -16.70 19.89
C SER A 805 19.62 -16.85 18.38
N SER A 806 19.43 -15.74 17.66
CA SER A 806 19.70 -15.61 16.22
C SER A 806 20.58 -14.39 15.91
N GLY A 807 21.61 -14.54 15.08
CA GLY A 807 22.47 -13.40 14.71
C GLY A 807 21.73 -12.29 13.93
N ALA A 808 20.78 -12.63 13.05
CA ALA A 808 20.06 -11.64 12.25
C ALA A 808 18.54 -11.62 12.49
N ILE A 809 17.83 -12.75 12.34
CA ILE A 809 16.36 -12.78 12.39
C ILE A 809 15.83 -13.90 13.30
N LEU A 810 14.97 -13.55 14.25
CA LEU A 810 14.27 -14.48 15.15
C LEU A 810 12.75 -14.25 15.08
N ILE A 811 11.99 -15.28 14.71
CA ILE A 811 10.53 -15.21 14.59
C ILE A 811 9.89 -16.35 15.39
N ILE A 812 8.93 -16.04 16.26
CA ILE A 812 8.27 -17.00 17.17
C ILE A 812 6.76 -16.72 17.29
N SER A 813 5.95 -17.72 17.62
CA SER A 813 4.51 -17.52 17.93
C SER A 813 4.28 -16.99 19.35
N GLU A 814 3.24 -16.16 19.56
CA GLU A 814 2.71 -15.94 20.91
C GLU A 814 1.91 -17.15 21.38
N VAL A 815 2.55 -18.05 22.12
CA VAL A 815 1.86 -19.18 22.76
C VAL A 815 0.99 -18.66 23.92
N ILE A 816 -0.32 -18.53 23.69
CA ILE A 816 -1.26 -17.93 24.64
C ILE A 816 -1.31 -18.72 25.97
N SER A 817 -0.60 -18.21 26.98
CA SER A 817 -0.61 -18.75 28.34
C SER A 817 -1.94 -18.44 29.04
N THR A 818 -2.91 -19.35 28.90
CA THR A 818 -4.29 -19.19 29.39
C THR A 818 -4.42 -19.17 30.92
N LYS A 819 -4.06 -18.04 31.56
CA LYS A 819 -4.34 -17.81 33.00
C LYS A 819 -4.40 -16.33 33.46
N PRO A 820 -5.37 -15.52 33.02
CA PRO A 820 -5.64 -14.22 33.62
C PRO A 820 -6.43 -14.39 34.94
N ASN A 821 -5.89 -13.94 36.09
CA ASN A 821 -6.71 -13.74 37.31
C ASN A 821 -6.10 -12.84 38.41
N THR A 822 -5.51 -11.70 38.05
CA THR A 822 -5.37 -10.53 38.95
C THR A 822 -5.40 -9.24 38.13
N SER A 823 -6.32 -8.33 38.47
CA SER A 823 -6.48 -7.04 37.80
C SER A 823 -5.64 -5.94 38.46
N SER A 824 -4.56 -5.49 37.82
CA SER A 824 -3.81 -4.29 38.21
C SER A 824 -3.17 -3.63 36.98
N SER A 825 -3.46 -2.35 36.76
CA SER A 825 -3.15 -1.61 35.53
C SER A 825 -1.75 -1.01 35.51
N SER A 826 -0.72 -1.84 35.40
CA SER A 826 0.69 -1.41 35.29
C SER A 826 1.51 -2.38 34.41
N PHE A 827 1.17 -2.43 33.12
CA PHE A 827 1.72 -3.40 32.15
C PHE A 827 2.84 -2.86 31.25
N LEU A 828 3.36 -1.64 31.54
CA LEU A 828 4.31 -0.93 30.69
C LEU A 828 5.51 -0.41 31.51
N SER A 829 6.51 -1.27 31.77
CA SER A 829 7.92 -0.88 32.05
C SER A 829 8.86 -2.03 32.43
N GLN A 830 8.37 -3.24 32.77
CA GLN A 830 9.21 -4.26 33.41
C GLN A 830 9.42 -5.53 32.59
N ASN A 831 10.68 -5.98 32.56
CA ASN A 831 11.10 -7.28 32.02
C ASN A 831 10.39 -8.42 32.76
N LEU A 832 9.65 -9.26 32.04
CA LEU A 832 9.01 -10.46 32.57
C LEU A 832 9.87 -11.71 32.23
N PRO A 833 10.28 -12.53 33.22
CA PRO A 833 11.06 -13.74 32.96
C PRO A 833 10.17 -14.85 32.37
N PHE A 834 10.52 -15.34 31.17
CA PHE A 834 9.67 -16.20 30.32
C PHE A 834 9.56 -17.69 30.74
N THR A 835 10.22 -18.08 31.83
CA THR A 835 10.52 -19.42 32.41
C THR A 835 9.44 -20.53 32.50
N SER A 836 8.31 -20.44 31.81
CA SER A 836 7.21 -21.41 31.84
C SER A 836 6.67 -21.88 30.48
N PHE A 837 7.13 -21.32 29.36
CA PHE A 837 6.52 -21.55 28.03
C PHE A 837 6.70 -22.97 27.47
N PHE A 838 7.85 -23.63 27.67
CA PHE A 838 8.12 -24.96 27.10
C PHE A 838 7.55 -26.15 27.89
N LYS A 839 6.40 -25.99 28.56
CA LYS A 839 5.63 -27.12 29.08
C LYS A 839 4.59 -27.55 28.06
N THR A 840 4.96 -28.55 27.26
CA THR A 840 4.08 -29.26 26.32
C THR A 840 2.78 -29.70 26.99
N LYS A 841 1.74 -28.93 26.72
CA LYS A 841 0.35 -29.33 26.88
C LYS A 841 -0.21 -29.59 25.48
N GLU A 842 -1.13 -30.55 25.40
CA GLU A 842 -1.97 -30.77 24.23
C GLU A 842 -2.97 -29.60 24.09
N HIS A 843 -2.50 -28.48 23.54
CA HIS A 843 -3.34 -27.47 22.89
C HIS A 843 -3.28 -27.69 21.38
N ASN A 844 -4.26 -27.15 20.64
CA ASN A 844 -4.43 -27.42 19.21
C ASN A 844 -3.17 -27.01 18.42
N ASN A 845 -2.77 -27.84 17.45
CA ASN A 845 -1.65 -27.57 16.55
C ASN A 845 -2.03 -26.56 15.45
N GLU A 846 -2.57 -25.42 15.86
CA GLU A 846 -2.94 -24.31 14.98
C GLU A 846 -1.69 -23.42 14.80
N ASN A 847 -1.05 -23.52 13.63
CA ASN A 847 0.04 -22.60 13.27
C ASN A 847 -0.54 -21.19 13.07
N VAL A 848 0.19 -20.17 13.50
CA VAL A 848 -0.21 -18.75 13.52
C VAL A 848 0.81 -17.89 12.78
N GLY A 849 0.31 -16.87 12.07
CA GLY A 849 1.11 -15.86 11.39
C GLY A 849 1.84 -16.34 10.11
N ASP A 850 1.66 -15.59 9.02
CA ASP A 850 2.24 -15.87 7.71
C ASP A 850 3.62 -15.21 7.55
N VAL A 851 4.66 -15.95 7.21
CA VAL A 851 6.03 -15.42 7.16
C VAL A 851 6.74 -15.72 5.84
N SER A 852 7.19 -14.67 5.15
CA SER A 852 8.01 -14.75 3.95
C SER A 852 9.32 -13.99 4.14
N ILE A 853 10.45 -14.67 3.94
CA ILE A 853 11.79 -14.06 3.92
C ILE A 853 12.45 -14.45 2.59
N THR A 854 12.70 -13.47 1.71
CA THR A 854 13.11 -13.75 0.32
C THR A 854 14.17 -12.81 -0.23
N ASN A 855 15.03 -13.32 -1.10
CA ASN A 855 16.06 -12.55 -1.81
C ASN A 855 17.03 -11.76 -0.89
N CYS A 856 17.14 -12.13 0.39
CA CYS A 856 18.01 -11.48 1.36
C CYS A 856 19.44 -12.05 1.33
N HIS A 857 20.39 -11.30 1.88
CA HIS A 857 21.77 -11.75 2.04
C HIS A 857 22.18 -11.70 3.51
N PHE A 858 22.81 -12.76 4.02
CA PHE A 858 23.25 -12.91 5.41
C PHE A 858 24.74 -13.27 5.43
N SER A 859 25.56 -12.40 6.03
CA SER A 859 27.01 -12.53 5.99
C SER A 859 27.68 -12.27 7.34
N GLU A 860 28.50 -13.21 7.79
CA GLU A 860 29.23 -13.12 9.07
C GLU A 860 28.29 -12.87 10.27
N CYS A 861 27.07 -13.40 10.20
CA CYS A 861 26.08 -13.36 11.27
C CYS A 861 26.28 -14.53 12.25
N SER A 862 26.09 -14.30 13.55
CA SER A 862 26.34 -15.29 14.62
C SER A 862 25.32 -15.17 15.75
N GLY A 863 24.81 -16.29 16.25
CA GLY A 863 23.96 -16.37 17.45
C GLY A 863 24.07 -17.75 18.10
N ASN A 864 23.53 -17.96 19.30
CA ASN A 864 23.74 -19.24 20.01
C ASN A 864 23.10 -20.43 19.29
N ASN A 865 21.93 -20.26 18.65
CA ASN A 865 21.25 -21.31 17.90
C ASN A 865 21.41 -21.15 16.39
N VAL A 866 21.43 -19.91 15.88
CA VAL A 866 21.64 -19.67 14.44
C VAL A 866 22.30 -18.32 14.15
N GLY A 867 23.06 -18.24 13.06
CA GLY A 867 23.61 -16.98 12.56
C GLY A 867 22.59 -16.18 11.76
N GLY A 868 21.94 -16.79 10.76
CA GLY A 868 20.96 -16.14 9.90
C GLY A 868 19.53 -16.05 10.47
N ILE A 869 18.70 -17.07 10.25
CA ILE A 869 17.25 -17.04 10.47
C ILE A 869 16.78 -18.15 11.41
N PHE A 870 15.98 -17.81 12.43
CA PHE A 870 15.30 -18.76 13.31
C PHE A 870 13.78 -18.70 13.14
N PHE A 871 13.16 -19.84 12.82
CA PHE A 871 11.71 -20.04 12.87
C PHE A 871 11.34 -20.88 14.10
N GLY A 872 10.65 -20.25 15.06
CA GLY A 872 10.13 -20.86 16.28
C GLY A 872 8.95 -21.81 16.05
N GLU A 873 8.40 -22.37 17.12
CA GLU A 873 7.24 -23.27 17.04
C GLU A 873 5.97 -22.51 16.59
N ASN A 874 5.08 -23.23 15.91
CA ASN A 874 3.76 -22.77 15.44
C ASN A 874 3.75 -21.53 14.52
N VAL A 875 4.87 -21.14 13.90
CA VAL A 875 4.92 -20.07 12.86
C VAL A 875 4.61 -20.68 11.48
N ILE A 876 3.91 -19.99 10.57
CA ILE A 876 3.75 -20.46 9.17
C ILE A 876 4.82 -19.82 8.24
N PRO A 877 5.92 -20.52 7.90
CA PRO A 877 6.81 -20.05 6.84
C PRO A 877 6.15 -20.30 5.47
N ILE A 878 5.65 -19.24 4.83
CA ILE A 878 5.20 -19.28 3.42
C ILE A 878 6.40 -19.39 2.46
N SER A 879 7.52 -18.74 2.78
CA SER A 879 8.73 -18.80 1.93
C SER A 879 10.01 -18.45 2.68
N ALA A 880 11.07 -19.20 2.37
CA ALA A 880 12.46 -18.91 2.74
C ALA A 880 13.39 -18.84 1.50
N GLN A 881 12.84 -18.55 0.31
CA GLN A 881 13.51 -18.71 -0.99
C GLN A 881 14.56 -17.63 -1.33
N ASN A 882 15.50 -17.97 -2.22
CA ASN A 882 16.50 -17.06 -2.82
C ASN A 882 17.43 -16.32 -1.84
N ASN A 883 17.48 -16.73 -0.57
CA ASN A 883 18.34 -16.13 0.42
C ASN A 883 19.79 -16.64 0.25
N THR A 884 20.76 -15.73 0.33
CA THR A 884 22.20 -16.04 0.22
C THR A 884 22.85 -15.98 1.59
N PHE A 885 23.67 -16.97 1.93
CA PHE A 885 24.32 -17.10 3.23
C PHE A 885 25.84 -17.26 3.07
N THR A 886 26.64 -16.53 3.86
CA THR A 886 28.12 -16.50 3.74
C THR A 886 28.78 -16.38 5.11
N ASN A 887 29.69 -17.30 5.47
CA ASN A 887 30.50 -17.23 6.70
C ASN A 887 29.72 -17.08 8.02
N ASN A 888 28.43 -17.45 8.07
CA ASN A 888 27.64 -17.42 9.30
C ASN A 888 28.08 -18.53 10.27
N SER A 889 27.77 -18.38 11.55
CA SER A 889 28.14 -19.34 12.59
C SER A 889 27.06 -19.44 13.68
N TYR A 890 27.21 -20.43 14.56
CA TYR A 890 26.49 -20.48 15.82
C TYR A 890 27.43 -20.83 16.97
N THR A 891 27.09 -20.37 18.19
CA THR A 891 28.00 -20.37 19.34
C THR A 891 27.67 -21.38 20.43
N SER A 892 26.44 -21.90 20.54
CA SER A 892 26.11 -22.79 21.67
C SER A 892 26.85 -24.12 21.60
N GLN A 893 27.35 -24.55 22.76
CA GLN A 893 27.94 -25.88 22.95
C GLN A 893 26.94 -26.91 23.50
N ILE A 894 25.74 -26.45 23.92
CA ILE A 894 24.76 -27.25 24.64
C ILE A 894 23.56 -27.61 23.74
N VAL A 895 23.16 -26.72 22.83
CA VAL A 895 22.03 -26.89 21.92
C VAL A 895 22.52 -27.14 20.49
N ASN A 896 21.84 -28.01 19.75
CA ASN A 896 22.10 -28.19 18.32
C ASN A 896 21.71 -26.91 17.56
N GLY A 897 22.69 -26.17 17.05
CA GLY A 897 22.48 -25.00 16.19
C GLY A 897 22.65 -25.26 14.69
N SER A 898 22.44 -24.22 13.90
CA SER A 898 22.64 -24.14 12.45
C SER A 898 23.43 -22.88 12.11
N ALA A 899 24.17 -22.82 11.00
CA ALA A 899 24.81 -21.55 10.61
C ALA A 899 23.79 -20.56 10.04
N ASP A 900 22.90 -21.05 9.19
CA ASP A 900 22.21 -20.21 8.20
C ASP A 900 20.71 -20.09 8.47
N ILE A 901 19.98 -21.21 8.53
CA ILE A 901 18.56 -21.26 8.89
C ILE A 901 18.32 -22.39 9.90
N PHE A 902 17.50 -22.12 10.91
CA PHE A 902 17.00 -23.09 11.87
C PHE A 902 15.46 -23.10 11.87
N PHE A 903 14.87 -24.29 11.82
CA PHE A 903 13.42 -24.52 11.97
C PHE A 903 13.17 -25.35 13.23
N SER A 904 12.26 -24.89 14.08
CA SER A 904 11.82 -25.57 15.31
C SER A 904 11.30 -26.99 15.09
N SER A 905 10.59 -27.22 13.98
CA SER A 905 10.08 -28.53 13.60
C SER A 905 10.20 -28.77 12.09
N LYS A 906 10.23 -30.06 11.72
CA LYS A 906 10.25 -30.49 10.32
C LYS A 906 9.02 -30.04 9.54
N ILE A 907 7.85 -29.96 10.17
CA ILE A 907 6.60 -29.54 9.51
C ILE A 907 6.76 -28.13 8.93
N LEU A 908 7.47 -27.24 9.62
CA LEU A 908 7.72 -25.88 9.15
C LEU A 908 8.67 -25.85 7.94
N LEU A 909 9.69 -26.71 7.92
CA LEU A 909 10.56 -26.86 6.74
C LEU A 909 9.80 -27.44 5.54
N ASP A 910 9.00 -28.48 5.75
CA ASP A 910 8.18 -29.09 4.69
C ASP A 910 7.15 -28.08 4.13
N GLN A 911 6.72 -27.10 4.94
CA GLN A 911 5.85 -25.97 4.54
C GLN A 911 6.61 -24.81 3.86
N SER A 912 7.91 -24.60 4.11
CA SER A 912 8.67 -23.38 3.75
C SER A 912 8.95 -23.16 2.25
N GLY A 913 8.24 -23.86 1.36
CA GLY A 913 8.19 -23.53 -0.07
C GLY A 913 9.38 -23.97 -0.91
N GLY A 914 10.15 -24.98 -0.50
CA GLY A 914 11.19 -25.60 -1.33
C GLY A 914 12.56 -24.95 -1.22
N ILE A 915 13.20 -25.09 -0.05
CA ILE A 915 14.64 -24.91 0.08
C ILE A 915 15.33 -26.01 -0.75
N VAL A 916 16.05 -25.61 -1.80
CA VAL A 916 16.92 -26.53 -2.55
C VAL A 916 18.04 -26.99 -1.63
N GLU A 917 18.29 -28.30 -1.58
CA GLU A 917 19.14 -28.97 -0.60
C GLU A 917 20.62 -28.55 -0.67
N ASP A 918 20.96 -27.42 -0.05
CA ASP A 918 22.35 -27.04 0.21
C ASP A 918 22.88 -27.77 1.45
N LYS A 919 24.14 -28.20 1.38
CA LYS A 919 24.73 -29.27 2.21
C LYS A 919 24.95 -28.89 3.67
N ASN A 920 24.68 -27.64 4.03
CA ASN A 920 24.83 -27.10 5.37
C ASN A 920 23.50 -26.97 6.12
N ALA A 921 22.35 -26.99 5.43
CA ALA A 921 21.03 -26.94 6.05
C ALA A 921 20.75 -28.26 6.80
N LYS A 922 20.60 -28.20 8.13
CA LYS A 922 20.41 -29.38 8.99
C LYS A 922 19.05 -29.39 9.65
N ILE A 923 18.38 -30.55 9.54
CA ILE A 923 17.17 -30.92 10.26
C ILE A 923 17.56 -31.79 11.45
N PHE A 924 16.79 -31.78 12.55
CA PHE A 924 16.93 -32.76 13.62
C PHE A 924 15.57 -33.26 14.10
N HIS A 925 15.28 -34.57 13.95
CA HIS A 925 14.12 -35.19 14.59
C HIS A 925 14.42 -35.40 16.08
N VAL A 926 13.52 -34.94 16.96
CA VAL A 926 13.59 -35.25 18.40
C VAL A 926 13.42 -36.76 18.64
N GLU A 927 12.67 -37.44 17.77
CA GLU A 927 12.36 -38.88 17.84
C GLU A 927 13.57 -39.79 17.63
N ASP A 928 14.58 -39.39 16.83
CA ASP A 928 15.77 -40.21 16.57
C ASP A 928 16.55 -40.50 17.87
N LYS A 929 16.59 -39.53 18.79
CA LYS A 929 17.17 -39.75 20.13
C LYS A 929 16.33 -40.72 20.96
N LEU A 930 15.00 -40.73 20.81
CA LEU A 930 14.14 -41.66 21.54
C LEU A 930 14.32 -43.10 21.03
N GLU A 931 14.42 -43.32 19.72
CA GLU A 931 14.63 -44.66 19.16
C GLU A 931 16.05 -45.18 19.46
N GLN A 932 17.07 -44.32 19.44
CA GLN A 932 18.41 -44.67 19.91
C GLN A 932 18.46 -44.96 21.42
N LEU A 933 17.81 -44.15 22.27
CA LEU A 933 17.72 -44.42 23.71
C LEU A 933 16.96 -45.72 23.99
N GLN A 934 15.91 -46.05 23.23
CA GLN A 934 15.24 -47.35 23.34
C GLN A 934 16.14 -48.53 22.90
N LYS A 935 16.97 -48.36 21.87
CA LYS A 935 17.98 -49.36 21.46
C LYS A 935 19.05 -49.55 22.54
N VAL A 936 19.58 -48.47 23.12
CA VAL A 936 20.57 -48.51 24.21
C VAL A 936 19.96 -49.08 25.50
N ALA A 937 18.73 -48.72 25.85
CA ALA A 937 18.02 -49.27 27.00
C ALA A 937 17.75 -50.79 26.85
N LYS A 938 17.33 -51.24 25.65
CA LYS A 938 17.21 -52.68 25.36
C LYS A 938 18.54 -53.42 25.51
N LEU A 939 19.66 -52.81 25.09
CA LEU A 939 21.00 -53.40 25.22
C LEU A 939 21.41 -53.51 26.70
N LEU A 940 21.23 -52.45 27.49
CA LEU A 940 21.51 -52.42 28.93
C LEU A 940 20.64 -53.41 29.72
N ILE A 941 19.35 -53.50 29.41
CA ILE A 941 18.43 -54.46 30.05
C ILE A 941 18.86 -55.91 29.73
N LEU A 942 19.22 -56.20 28.47
CA LEU A 942 19.73 -57.51 28.09
C LEU A 942 21.05 -57.85 28.80
N GLN A 943 21.92 -56.85 29.00
CA GLN A 943 23.21 -57.01 29.68
C GLN A 943 23.05 -57.22 31.20
N LEU A 944 22.10 -56.54 31.86
CA LEU A 944 21.73 -56.82 33.26
C LEU A 944 21.11 -58.22 33.41
N ILE A 945 20.22 -58.63 32.51
CA ILE A 945 19.62 -59.98 32.53
C ILE A 945 20.71 -61.05 32.39
N LEU A 946 21.69 -60.84 31.51
CA LEU A 946 22.81 -61.77 31.34
C LEU A 946 23.72 -61.85 32.58
N GLN A 947 23.97 -60.72 33.26
CA GLN A 947 24.70 -60.71 34.53
C GLN A 947 23.93 -61.41 35.65
N LEU A 948 22.61 -61.21 35.73
CA LEU A 948 21.76 -61.84 36.75
C LEU A 948 21.69 -63.37 36.59
N ILE A 949 21.67 -63.86 35.36
CA ILE A 949 21.71 -65.30 35.05
C ILE A 949 23.06 -65.94 35.43
N LEU A 950 24.17 -65.19 35.34
CA LEU A 950 25.52 -65.68 35.64
C LEU A 950 25.84 -65.80 37.14
N GLN A 951 24.99 -65.29 38.04
CA GLN A 951 25.23 -65.33 39.50
C GLN A 951 24.64 -66.54 40.23
N ILE A 952 24.15 -67.57 39.52
CA ILE A 952 23.44 -68.72 40.12
C ILE A 952 24.25 -70.05 40.01
N VAL A 953 25.57 -70.02 40.27
CA VAL A 953 26.39 -71.23 40.52
C VAL A 953 27.50 -70.97 41.54
N ASP A 954 27.25 -71.28 42.82
CA ASP A 954 28.27 -71.54 43.85
C ASP A 954 28.67 -73.02 43.82
N PRO A 955 29.94 -73.42 44.09
CA PRO A 955 30.38 -73.70 45.48
C PRO A 955 31.94 -73.59 45.72
N PRO A 956 32.49 -73.94 46.91
CA PRO A 956 32.08 -73.60 48.28
C PRO A 956 33.23 -73.10 49.20
N VAL A 957 32.82 -72.41 50.28
CA VAL A 957 33.37 -72.31 51.66
C VAL A 957 34.63 -73.11 52.05
N ASP A 958 35.63 -72.44 52.65
CA ASP A 958 36.23 -72.78 53.98
C ASP A 958 37.08 -71.58 54.54
N PRO A 959 37.43 -71.51 55.86
CA PRO A 959 37.38 -70.23 56.58
C PRO A 959 38.68 -69.87 57.38
N PRO A 960 38.64 -69.21 58.56
CA PRO A 960 39.26 -67.90 58.78
C PRO A 960 40.65 -67.91 59.44
N ILE A 961 41.39 -66.80 59.30
CA ILE A 961 42.56 -66.46 60.13
C ILE A 961 42.45 -64.98 60.55
N ASP A 962 42.67 -64.72 61.83
CA ASP A 962 42.54 -63.40 62.50
C ASP A 962 43.89 -62.64 62.58
N PRO A 963 43.96 -61.37 63.04
CA PRO A 963 45.08 -60.45 62.81
C PRO A 963 46.26 -60.65 63.79
N PRO A 964 47.30 -59.75 63.80
CA PRO A 964 47.24 -58.65 64.79
C PRO A 964 48.11 -57.37 64.49
N VAL A 965 48.08 -56.42 65.43
CA VAL A 965 49.09 -55.35 65.75
C VAL A 965 49.14 -54.06 64.88
N ASP A 966 48.31 -53.11 65.31
CA ASP A 966 48.59 -51.65 65.50
C ASP A 966 49.72 -51.42 66.57
N PRO A 967 50.22 -50.20 66.92
CA PRO A 967 49.94 -48.82 66.44
C PRO A 967 51.25 -47.96 66.27
N PRO A 968 51.45 -46.76 66.89
CA PRO A 968 51.16 -45.42 66.34
C PRO A 968 52.39 -44.50 66.20
N ILE A 969 52.18 -43.24 65.79
CA ILE A 969 52.66 -42.03 66.50
C ILE A 969 51.83 -40.82 66.04
N ASP A 970 51.63 -39.84 66.94
CA ASP A 970 50.71 -38.70 66.78
C ASP A 970 51.48 -37.34 66.97
N PRO A 971 50.91 -36.18 67.40
CA PRO A 971 51.13 -34.86 66.76
C PRO A 971 52.08 -33.99 67.63
N PRO A 972 52.06 -32.62 67.71
CA PRO A 972 51.30 -31.58 66.99
C PRO A 972 52.16 -30.33 66.59
N VAL A 973 51.51 -29.22 66.20
CA VAL A 973 51.68 -27.86 66.78
C VAL A 973 50.55 -26.94 66.27
N ASP A 974 50.04 -26.07 67.16
CA ASP A 974 48.88 -25.16 67.05
C ASP A 974 49.06 -24.06 68.14
N PRO A 975 48.18 -23.04 68.35
CA PRO A 975 47.26 -22.28 67.49
C PRO A 975 47.84 -20.83 67.36
N PRO A 976 47.23 -19.67 67.73
CA PRO A 976 45.85 -19.10 67.70
C PRO A 976 45.75 -18.00 66.56
N VAL A 977 44.93 -16.94 66.49
CA VAL A 977 44.09 -16.06 67.35
C VAL A 977 42.91 -15.55 66.47
N ASP A 978 41.62 -15.72 66.78
CA ASP A 978 40.72 -14.98 67.72
C ASP A 978 40.43 -13.49 67.34
N PRO A 979 39.22 -12.92 67.59
CA PRO A 979 37.92 -13.34 67.05
C PRO A 979 37.06 -12.20 66.44
N GLY A 980 35.97 -12.54 65.75
CA GLY A 980 34.89 -11.62 65.35
C GLY A 980 33.52 -12.32 65.33
N LYS A 981 32.49 -11.70 65.92
CA LYS A 981 31.16 -12.34 66.17
C LYS A 981 30.11 -12.01 65.10
N GLY A 982 29.21 -12.96 64.87
CA GLY A 982 27.94 -12.78 64.14
C GLY A 982 27.13 -14.08 64.12
N GLU A 983 26.28 -14.30 65.14
CA GLU A 983 25.49 -15.53 65.31
C GLU A 983 24.07 -15.37 64.74
N ASP A 984 23.54 -16.40 64.08
CA ASP A 984 22.10 -16.60 63.88
C ASP A 984 21.79 -18.11 63.71
N GLU A 985 21.36 -18.79 64.78
CA GLU A 985 21.15 -20.25 64.76
C GLU A 985 19.88 -20.67 64.01
N LYS A 986 20.03 -21.43 62.90
CA LYS A 986 18.95 -22.30 62.38
C LYS A 986 19.22 -23.76 62.71
N LYS A 987 18.42 -24.31 63.63
CA LYS A 987 18.52 -25.70 64.13
C LYS A 987 18.10 -26.73 63.09
N ASN A 988 19.07 -27.30 62.39
CA ASN A 988 18.86 -28.46 61.52
C ASN A 988 18.53 -29.71 62.34
N LYS A 989 17.35 -30.30 62.10
CA LYS A 989 17.01 -31.63 62.61
C LYS A 989 17.73 -32.68 61.78
N HIS A 990 18.61 -33.46 62.41
CA HIS A 990 19.13 -34.68 61.79
C HIS A 990 17.97 -35.66 61.53
N ILE A 991 17.74 -35.99 60.27
CA ILE A 991 16.88 -37.11 59.87
C ILE A 991 17.64 -38.40 60.20
N SER A 992 16.99 -39.33 60.91
CA SER A 992 17.59 -40.62 61.24
C SER A 992 17.96 -41.39 59.97
N ILE A 993 19.13 -42.01 59.94
CA ILE A 993 19.59 -42.88 58.83
C ILE A 993 18.57 -44.00 58.57
N GLY A 994 17.89 -44.51 59.61
CA GLY A 994 16.80 -45.48 59.46
C GLY A 994 15.59 -44.96 58.69
N ALA A 995 15.29 -43.65 58.76
CA ALA A 995 14.24 -43.04 57.95
C ALA A 995 14.66 -42.86 56.49
N ILE A 996 15.94 -42.56 56.22
CA ILE A 996 16.49 -42.51 54.86
C ILE A 996 16.43 -43.90 54.21
N ILE A 997 16.88 -44.95 54.92
CA ILE A 997 16.78 -46.34 54.45
C ILE A 997 15.31 -46.75 54.24
N GLY A 998 14.41 -46.38 55.14
CA GLY A 998 12.98 -46.64 55.00
C GLY A 998 12.36 -45.98 53.75
N ILE A 999 12.75 -44.74 53.44
CA ILE A 999 12.32 -44.04 52.21
C ILE A 999 12.87 -44.74 50.97
N VAL A 1000 14.16 -45.11 50.94
CA VAL A 1000 14.78 -45.80 49.79
C VAL A 1000 14.11 -47.16 49.52
N VAL A 1001 13.85 -47.96 50.57
CA VAL A 1001 13.14 -49.24 50.43
C VAL A 1001 11.69 -49.04 49.99
N GLY A 1002 11.00 -48.02 50.53
CA GLY A 1002 9.63 -47.68 50.12
C GLY A 1002 9.53 -47.25 48.65
N VAL A 1003 10.47 -46.44 48.17
CA VAL A 1003 10.55 -46.00 46.77
C VAL A 1003 10.88 -47.18 45.84
N LEU A 1004 11.80 -48.08 46.23
CA LEU A 1004 12.10 -49.30 45.46
C LEU A 1004 10.87 -50.20 45.33
N MET A 1005 10.14 -50.44 46.42
CA MET A 1005 8.88 -51.21 46.39
C MET A 1005 7.81 -50.55 45.51
N LEU A 1006 7.67 -49.21 45.58
CA LEU A 1006 6.74 -48.47 44.74
C LEU A 1006 7.09 -48.59 43.25
N ILE A 1007 8.37 -48.45 42.89
CA ILE A 1007 8.87 -48.63 41.52
C ILE A 1007 8.60 -50.07 41.03
N THR A 1008 8.86 -51.09 41.85
CA THR A 1008 8.56 -52.48 41.50
C THR A 1008 7.06 -52.70 41.25
N VAL A 1009 6.18 -52.13 42.08
CA VAL A 1009 4.72 -52.19 41.87
C VAL A 1009 4.30 -51.48 40.58
N ILE A 1010 4.88 -50.31 40.26
CA ILE A 1010 4.60 -49.58 39.01
C ILE A 1010 5.06 -50.41 37.79
N ILE A 1011 6.23 -51.03 37.85
CA ILE A 1011 6.74 -51.92 36.79
C ILE A 1011 5.79 -53.12 36.57
N ILE A 1012 5.30 -53.74 37.65
CA ILE A 1012 4.33 -54.84 37.56
C ILE A 1012 3.01 -54.37 36.95
N ILE A 1013 2.49 -53.19 37.35
CA ILE A 1013 1.26 -52.62 36.77
C ILE A 1013 1.43 -52.34 35.28
N VAL A 1014 2.53 -51.71 34.87
CA VAL A 1014 2.85 -51.44 33.45
C VAL A 1014 2.98 -52.75 32.66
N PHE A 1015 3.63 -53.77 33.23
CA PHE A 1015 3.75 -55.08 32.59
C PHE A 1015 2.40 -55.77 32.41
N VAL A 1016 1.51 -55.72 33.42
CA VAL A 1016 0.14 -56.25 33.32
C VAL A 1016 -0.68 -55.49 32.27
N ILE A 1017 -0.58 -54.15 32.20
CA ILE A 1017 -1.26 -53.33 31.19
C ILE A 1017 -0.78 -53.67 29.77
N ILE A 1018 0.52 -53.92 29.58
CA ILE A 1018 1.07 -54.38 28.29
C ILE A 1018 0.53 -55.77 27.94
N VAL A 1019 0.62 -56.74 28.86
CA VAL A 1019 0.16 -58.12 28.62
C VAL A 1019 -1.36 -58.22 28.39
N GLN A 1020 -2.16 -57.32 28.97
CA GLN A 1020 -3.61 -57.24 28.73
C GLN A 1020 -4.00 -56.51 27.43
N LYS A 1021 -3.05 -55.96 26.68
CA LYS A 1021 -3.31 -55.27 25.40
C LYS A 1021 -3.18 -56.18 24.18
N ASP A 1022 -2.55 -57.35 24.33
CA ASP A 1022 -2.27 -58.32 23.26
C ASP A 1022 -3.08 -59.65 23.43
N VAL A 1023 -4.33 -59.56 23.92
CA VAL A 1023 -5.29 -60.69 24.10
C VAL A 1023 -6.68 -60.33 23.58
#